data_AF-A0AAV7PZT0-F1
#
_entry.id   AF-A0AAV7PZT0-F1
#
_cell.length_a   1.000
_cell.length_b   1.000
_cell.length_c   1.000
_cell.angle_alpha   90.00
_cell.angle_beta   90.00
_cell.angle_gamma   90.00
#
_symmetry.space_group_name_H-M   'P 1'
#
loop_
_entity.id
_entity.type
_entity.pdbx_description
1 polymer ?
#
loop_
_entity_poly.entity_id
_entity_poly.type
_entity_poly.pdbx_seq_one_letter_code
_entity_poly.pdbx_strand_id
1 'polypeptide(L)'
;MLWYERKTSSMSCDDKHATRLGRSCLRPEGPRGAFITPGRRASLTEDHKMATAWRVLVLAVILVHSAHTFLPNLELTPPGTENTRTHESITKDGVLSIALKVFQDLAQQKGKVLDVAALKGDLVAEEIFKLYYGVPVSTKRFKMALDEIIRSNNEVDFLLPDDAKSHSEAEKFKEAKMLILEKKKQTISNIIKERYPAARTSLGGLLHTLQDFYSHSNWIELGNVDNTNKGMTLHNDIIGVTAGSTEKTCGPCSSSAKCDPILTPILRAEKLTSGYPNAAVPDGKCAHGGDSRPGINKDTTSPAMSPQHHLHQDAARLALKATEEVLQDIRESVDGPLFVKFLELEPPSTISFVIDTTGSMSDDILAAKERVFSIIESKKGTLNEPSVYVLVPFNDPDFGPALITDNPEEFKTAIEQLVANGGGDTPEMCLSGLQLALLSTPPDSEIYVFTDAVAKDYELKNRVLTLCQETRSKVTFLLTDAYSRRKRRSSGNMRLTSSRTDDATRSRGCGRSSVGSRGCEARSRTRSGTSARGRTRRSSWQPDIRHRRPSRLDSSYLSAEYRQGAHLRRLHPGTGHGHRSEPSGSLTGLGHSSRATSHHMSQSSSGHQGRIRRQSSESDFSLYQDIALTSGGQFISSTKSELSSVTKIIEDSVSFSTVTLLQLRKSPPTPPQNFTFNIDSSVSNVSLYITGKPQFSLFNPAGASYTGVAKPSPIASSQVAGSLERVILTSPVQPGTWTLQVTSAAEFTVRVTGDSLVDLTYDFVEEVRGTHPGFMKISGRPRAGAPANMLVRVSGLKTFPTVSLNSLYLTDIQGTILQQLPLNRTASPDTFRAVSNSLPRDQFLVILNGVDGARNTLQRVSPSLNTISASRVQLLNTLTSLYPGEKYEIPFTVNNSGSESNFTILVQGGEGFVSEFHPHSIRLSTNQAVNGSVKLNVPASTEPGTLLTLTVQSETADKSDFNYAFLQLAVSQKVTDFDPPLCNITSLKQNCSSLTKDHCSSLSWSMEAKISDNGTRIEKIYRNFRNSTLILKEQEKAETKEVRVIQTISCCFNEVDITAVDTVGNVGKCEVRFEFKSSGTASALSVSSSLLMLCSLLCGVLIIPFG
;
A
#
# COMPACT_ATOMS: atom_id res chain seq x y z
N MET A 1 9.86 64.33 -16.95
CA MET A 1 9.17 64.91 -15.77
C MET A 1 7.81 64.24 -15.61
N LEU A 2 7.07 64.59 -14.56
CA LEU A 2 5.70 64.12 -14.28
C LEU A 2 4.67 64.71 -15.26
N TRP A 3 3.49 64.07 -15.33
CA TRP A 3 2.13 64.64 -15.56
C TRP A 3 1.91 65.72 -16.65
N TYR A 4 0.93 65.51 -17.54
CA TYR A 4 -0.39 66.21 -17.46
C TYR A 4 -1.51 65.62 -18.36
N GLU A 5 -2.72 66.12 -18.11
CA GLU A 5 -4.11 65.90 -18.58
C GLU A 5 -4.60 65.19 -19.88
N ARG A 6 -5.86 64.71 -19.72
CA ARG A 6 -7.10 64.70 -20.56
C ARG A 6 -7.09 64.50 -22.09
N LYS A 7 -8.20 63.88 -22.52
CA LYS A 7 -8.63 63.65 -23.91
C LYS A 7 -8.89 64.94 -24.72
N THR A 8 -8.47 64.93 -25.99
CA THR A 8 -9.27 65.35 -27.16
C THR A 8 -8.79 64.62 -28.42
N SER A 9 -9.50 64.75 -29.54
CA SER A 9 -9.31 63.97 -30.78
C SER A 9 -8.78 64.78 -31.97
N SER A 10 -8.46 64.05 -33.05
CA SER A 10 -8.32 64.46 -34.48
C SER A 10 -7.13 65.33 -34.96
N MET A 11 -6.24 64.66 -35.72
CA MET A 11 -5.80 64.95 -37.11
C MET A 11 -5.38 66.37 -37.58
N SER A 12 -4.16 66.46 -38.14
CA SER A 12 -3.80 67.18 -39.40
C SER A 12 -2.35 66.77 -39.77
N CYS A 13 -2.07 66.09 -40.89
CA CYS A 13 -1.57 66.60 -42.20
C CYS A 13 -0.14 67.19 -42.16
N ASP A 14 0.70 67.15 -43.21
CA ASP A 14 0.52 66.85 -44.66
C ASP A 14 1.26 65.55 -45.10
N ASP A 15 1.31 65.08 -46.37
CA ASP A 15 1.01 65.68 -47.68
C ASP A 15 0.67 64.61 -48.78
N LYS A 16 0.10 65.08 -49.91
CA LYS A 16 0.06 64.50 -51.29
C LYS A 16 -1.12 63.61 -51.77
N HIS A 17 -2.02 64.30 -52.49
CA HIS A 17 -2.62 63.96 -53.81
C HIS A 17 -3.87 63.03 -53.98
N ALA A 18 -4.88 63.62 -54.66
CA ALA A 18 -5.64 63.08 -55.82
C ALA A 18 -6.99 62.30 -55.68
N THR A 19 -8.09 63.08 -55.54
CA THR A 19 -9.30 63.10 -56.44
C THR A 19 -10.36 61.95 -56.55
N ARG A 20 -11.64 62.40 -56.48
CA ARG A 20 -12.88 62.03 -57.27
C ARG A 20 -13.98 61.03 -56.75
N LEU A 21 -15.13 61.65 -56.36
CA LEU A 21 -16.54 61.47 -56.83
C LEU A 21 -17.43 60.22 -56.53
N GLY A 22 -18.70 60.50 -56.10
CA GLY A 22 -19.91 59.62 -56.15
C GLY A 22 -20.48 59.25 -54.76
N ARG A 23 -21.66 59.66 -54.24
CA ARG A 23 -23.10 59.63 -54.68
C ARG A 23 -23.71 58.19 -54.79
N SER A 24 -24.92 57.86 -54.29
CA SER A 24 -25.90 58.57 -53.43
C SER A 24 -27.14 57.73 -53.00
N CYS A 25 -27.68 57.97 -51.79
CA CYS A 25 -29.10 57.98 -51.34
C CYS A 25 -30.08 56.75 -51.33
N LEU A 26 -30.53 56.40 -50.09
CA LEU A 26 -31.94 56.34 -49.56
C LEU A 26 -33.08 55.43 -50.13
N ARG A 27 -33.62 54.53 -49.26
CA ARG A 27 -35.05 54.31 -48.77
C ARG A 27 -36.27 54.24 -49.77
N PRO A 28 -37.54 53.93 -49.37
CA PRO A 28 -38.14 53.35 -48.12
C PRO A 28 -39.22 52.22 -48.29
N GLU A 29 -39.72 51.67 -47.16
CA GLU A 29 -41.11 51.20 -46.81
C GLU A 29 -41.92 50.11 -47.61
N GLY A 30 -42.99 49.58 -46.98
CA GLY A 30 -43.96 48.55 -47.47
C GLY A 30 -45.40 49.11 -47.60
N PRO A 31 -46.53 48.40 -47.29
CA PRO A 31 -46.74 47.01 -46.79
C PRO A 31 -48.01 46.26 -47.37
N ARG A 32 -48.45 45.13 -46.75
CA ARG A 32 -49.75 44.38 -46.89
C ARG A 32 -49.97 43.50 -48.15
N GLY A 33 -50.93 42.56 -48.13
CA GLY A 33 -51.31 41.73 -49.31
C GLY A 33 -52.37 40.63 -49.13
N ALA A 34 -51.94 39.37 -48.91
CA ALA A 34 -52.71 38.15 -48.56
C ALA A 34 -53.61 37.42 -49.63
N PHE A 35 -53.78 36.09 -49.37
CA PHE A 35 -54.78 35.10 -49.87
C PHE A 35 -54.63 34.28 -51.21
N ILE A 36 -54.34 32.97 -51.01
CA ILE A 36 -54.88 31.73 -51.65
C ILE A 36 -54.57 31.35 -53.14
N THR A 37 -53.56 30.47 -53.30
CA THR A 37 -53.57 29.01 -53.68
C THR A 37 -54.69 28.41 -54.59
N PRO A 38 -54.60 27.14 -55.09
CA PRO A 38 -53.53 26.11 -54.99
C PRO A 38 -53.09 25.41 -56.31
N GLY A 39 -52.00 24.60 -56.24
CA GLY A 39 -51.89 23.36 -57.04
C GLY A 39 -50.55 23.05 -57.73
N ARG A 40 -49.77 22.09 -57.19
CA ARG A 40 -48.86 21.20 -57.96
C ARG A 40 -48.49 19.94 -57.15
N ARG A 41 -47.97 18.92 -57.85
CA ARG A 41 -47.77 17.55 -57.36
C ARG A 41 -46.63 17.44 -56.34
N ALA A 42 -46.81 16.54 -55.37
CA ALA A 42 -45.73 15.83 -54.68
C ALA A 42 -45.64 14.39 -55.24
N SER A 43 -44.47 13.75 -55.10
CA SER A 43 -44.24 12.35 -55.46
C SER A 43 -43.82 11.53 -54.24
N LEU A 44 -44.33 10.30 -54.11
CA LEU A 44 -43.90 9.38 -53.05
C LEU A 44 -42.49 8.85 -53.31
N THR A 45 -41.73 8.59 -52.24
CA THR A 45 -41.09 7.28 -51.97
C THR A 45 -40.50 7.22 -50.56
N GLU A 46 -40.69 6.08 -49.88
CA GLU A 46 -39.78 5.51 -48.87
C GLU A 46 -39.49 6.29 -47.56
N ASP A 47 -40.54 6.49 -46.75
CA ASP A 47 -40.38 6.53 -45.29
C ASP A 47 -39.87 5.17 -44.78
N HIS A 48 -38.64 5.12 -44.23
CA HIS A 48 -38.29 4.13 -43.18
C HIS A 48 -36.92 4.33 -42.49
N LYS A 49 -36.05 5.26 -42.93
CA LYS A 49 -34.65 5.36 -42.46
C LYS A 49 -34.33 6.47 -41.46
N MET A 50 -35.29 7.31 -41.04
CA MET A 50 -35.05 8.42 -40.09
C MET A 50 -35.56 8.18 -38.65
N ALA A 51 -36.39 7.15 -38.42
CA ALA A 51 -37.02 6.92 -37.10
C ALA A 51 -36.12 6.20 -36.06
N THR A 52 -35.07 5.51 -36.50
CA THR A 52 -34.17 4.73 -35.63
C THR A 52 -32.91 5.49 -35.19
N ALA A 53 -32.38 6.39 -36.02
CA ALA A 53 -31.16 7.15 -35.68
C ALA A 53 -31.34 8.02 -34.41
N TRP A 54 -32.49 8.68 -34.27
CA TRP A 54 -32.81 9.52 -33.11
C TRP A 54 -33.11 8.75 -31.81
N ARG A 55 -33.26 7.41 -31.86
CA ARG A 55 -33.42 6.58 -30.66
C ARG A 55 -32.11 5.94 -30.18
N VAL A 56 -31.09 5.85 -31.04
CA VAL A 56 -29.75 5.38 -30.66
C VAL A 56 -28.93 6.51 -30.02
N LEU A 57 -29.03 7.74 -30.53
CA LEU A 57 -28.30 8.89 -29.95
C LEU A 57 -28.76 9.26 -28.53
N VAL A 58 -30.02 8.93 -28.17
CA VAL A 58 -30.61 9.18 -26.84
C VAL A 58 -30.28 8.07 -25.82
N LEU A 59 -29.68 6.96 -26.25
CA LEU A 59 -29.24 5.85 -25.37
C LEU A 59 -27.71 5.77 -25.19
N ALA A 60 -26.94 6.64 -25.85
CA ALA A 60 -25.50 6.78 -25.66
C ALA A 60 -25.11 8.00 -24.79
N VAL A 61 -26.09 8.83 -24.39
CA VAL A 61 -25.91 9.95 -23.45
C VAL A 61 -27.01 9.87 -22.37
N ILE A 62 -26.99 8.79 -21.60
CA ILE A 62 -27.57 8.83 -20.25
C ILE A 62 -26.59 9.64 -19.41
N LEU A 63 -26.85 10.93 -19.28
CA LEU A 63 -26.25 11.73 -18.22
C LEU A 63 -26.84 11.26 -16.89
N VAL A 64 -26.12 10.33 -16.25
CA VAL A 64 -26.27 10.03 -14.83
C VAL A 64 -25.85 11.30 -14.08
N HIS A 65 -26.81 12.19 -13.85
CA HIS A 65 -26.63 13.36 -12.99
C HIS A 65 -26.71 12.89 -11.54
N SER A 66 -25.57 12.35 -11.11
CA SER A 66 -25.41 11.75 -9.79
C SER A 66 -25.48 12.78 -8.68
N ALA A 67 -25.41 12.32 -7.43
CA ALA A 67 -25.21 13.16 -6.27
C ALA A 67 -23.80 13.77 -6.20
N HIS A 68 -23.60 14.63 -5.20
CA HIS A 68 -22.45 15.54 -5.10
C HIS A 68 -21.92 15.64 -3.65
N THR A 69 -20.67 16.09 -3.50
CA THR A 69 -19.84 15.97 -2.28
C THR A 69 -18.85 17.12 -2.05
N PHE A 70 -18.18 17.16 -0.88
CA PHE A 70 -16.92 17.93 -0.77
C PHE A 70 -15.97 17.55 -1.92
N LEU A 71 -15.17 18.49 -2.44
CA LEU A 71 -14.28 18.14 -3.55
C LEU A 71 -13.21 17.11 -3.09
N PRO A 72 -12.98 16.01 -3.83
CA PRO A 72 -12.04 14.96 -3.41
C PRO A 72 -10.61 15.46 -3.28
N ASN A 73 -10.12 16.19 -4.28
CA ASN A 73 -8.78 16.76 -4.34
C ASN A 73 -8.79 18.14 -5.02
N LEU A 74 -7.81 18.98 -4.72
CA LEU A 74 -7.77 20.36 -5.19
C LEU A 74 -7.01 20.53 -6.53
N GLU A 75 -6.77 19.43 -7.26
CA GLU A 75 -5.85 19.41 -8.42
C GLU A 75 -6.48 19.88 -9.75
N LEU A 76 -7.80 20.09 -9.78
CA LEU A 76 -8.57 20.52 -10.97
C LEU A 76 -9.52 21.70 -10.71
N THR A 77 -9.40 22.39 -9.57
CA THR A 77 -10.45 23.33 -9.13
C THR A 77 -10.37 24.70 -9.81
N PRO A 78 -11.52 25.40 -10.00
CA PRO A 78 -11.53 26.70 -10.67
C PRO A 78 -10.77 27.80 -9.91
N PRO A 79 -10.22 28.82 -10.61
CA PRO A 79 -9.65 30.01 -9.96
C PRO A 79 -10.63 30.64 -8.95
N GLY A 80 -10.13 31.03 -7.78
CA GLY A 80 -10.96 31.52 -6.66
C GLY A 80 -11.40 30.45 -5.65
N THR A 81 -11.05 29.18 -5.85
CA THR A 81 -11.22 28.10 -4.85
C THR A 81 -10.02 27.93 -3.91
N GLU A 82 -9.09 28.90 -3.87
CA GLU A 82 -7.79 28.83 -3.16
C GLU A 82 -7.92 28.52 -1.65
N ASN A 83 -9.05 28.89 -1.03
CA ASN A 83 -9.34 28.61 0.39
C ASN A 83 -10.26 27.38 0.59
N THR A 84 -10.58 26.62 -0.46
CA THR A 84 -11.45 25.43 -0.36
C THR A 84 -10.71 24.28 0.31
N ARG A 85 -11.34 23.69 1.32
CA ARG A 85 -10.90 22.45 1.96
C ARG A 85 -11.59 21.25 1.31
N THR A 86 -10.82 20.19 1.09
CA THR A 86 -11.21 18.99 0.33
C THR A 86 -11.32 17.78 1.24
N HIS A 87 -11.92 16.68 0.77
CA HIS A 87 -11.81 15.39 1.46
C HIS A 87 -10.34 15.02 1.71
N GLU A 88 -9.45 15.24 0.74
CA GLU A 88 -7.99 15.15 0.91
C GLU A 88 -7.49 16.00 2.09
N SER A 89 -7.74 17.31 2.12
CA SER A 89 -7.11 18.19 3.13
C SER A 89 -7.75 18.10 4.51
N ILE A 90 -9.03 17.74 4.63
CA ILE A 90 -9.68 17.46 5.92
C ILE A 90 -9.15 16.14 6.49
N THR A 91 -8.99 15.10 5.66
CA THR A 91 -8.43 13.81 6.06
C THR A 91 -6.94 13.90 6.42
N LYS A 92 -6.15 14.64 5.63
CA LYS A 92 -4.71 14.90 5.84
C LYS A 92 -4.45 15.52 7.21
N ASP A 93 -5.12 16.62 7.54
CA ASP A 93 -4.90 17.32 8.81
C ASP A 93 -5.35 16.47 10.01
N GLY A 94 -6.47 15.76 9.91
CA GLY A 94 -6.95 14.87 10.98
C GLY A 94 -5.98 13.72 11.28
N VAL A 95 -5.43 13.07 10.24
CA VAL A 95 -4.45 11.99 10.39
C VAL A 95 -3.11 12.51 10.91
N LEU A 96 -2.68 13.72 10.50
CA LEU A 96 -1.48 14.37 11.05
C LEU A 96 -1.66 14.77 12.53
N SER A 97 -2.85 15.24 12.90
CA SER A 97 -3.20 15.60 14.28
C SER A 97 -3.16 14.39 15.23
N ILE A 98 -3.80 13.27 14.85
CA ILE A 98 -3.75 12.05 15.67
C ILE A 98 -2.34 11.44 15.70
N ALA A 99 -1.56 11.52 14.62
CA ALA A 99 -0.16 11.06 14.59
C ALA A 99 0.73 11.86 15.55
N LEU A 100 0.59 13.19 15.57
CA LEU A 100 1.27 14.06 16.54
C LEU A 100 0.90 13.67 17.98
N LYS A 101 -0.39 13.44 18.25
CA LYS A 101 -0.88 13.03 19.58
C LYS A 101 -0.34 11.66 20.00
N VAL A 102 -0.29 10.68 19.10
CA VAL A 102 0.37 9.37 19.33
C VAL A 102 1.82 9.57 19.74
N PHE A 103 2.57 10.42 19.04
CA PHE A 103 3.97 10.69 19.38
C PHE A 103 4.15 11.47 20.70
N GLN A 104 3.26 12.40 21.04
CA GLN A 104 3.27 13.05 22.37
C GLN A 104 3.14 12.00 23.49
N ASP A 105 2.20 11.07 23.35
CA ASP A 105 1.92 10.05 24.36
C ASP A 105 3.06 9.01 24.45
N LEU A 106 3.57 8.54 23.30
CA LEU A 106 4.74 7.66 23.25
C LEU A 106 6.03 8.32 23.77
N ALA A 107 6.12 9.65 23.73
CA ALA A 107 7.21 10.39 24.34
C ALA A 107 7.01 10.48 25.86
N GLN A 108 5.79 10.79 26.31
CA GLN A 108 5.42 10.87 27.73
C GLN A 108 5.64 9.54 28.46
N GLN A 109 5.29 8.41 27.84
CA GLN A 109 5.62 7.06 28.32
C GLN A 109 7.13 6.86 28.54
N LYS A 110 7.97 7.44 27.67
CA LYS A 110 9.45 7.41 27.74
C LYS A 110 10.03 8.54 28.61
N GLY A 111 9.20 9.27 29.36
CA GLY A 111 9.62 10.38 30.22
C GLY A 111 10.04 11.66 29.47
N LYS A 112 9.81 11.73 28.16
CA LYS A 112 10.12 12.88 27.29
C LYS A 112 8.86 13.72 27.08
N VAL A 113 8.97 15.04 27.18
CA VAL A 113 7.94 15.97 26.71
C VAL A 113 8.33 16.46 25.31
N LEU A 114 7.38 16.55 24.38
CA LEU A 114 7.60 17.14 23.06
C LEU A 114 7.26 18.64 23.11
N ASP A 115 8.17 19.48 22.62
CA ASP A 115 7.87 20.89 22.38
C ASP A 115 7.04 21.07 21.11
N VAL A 116 5.73 20.93 21.24
CA VAL A 116 4.78 21.09 20.13
C VAL A 116 4.68 22.55 19.67
N ALA A 117 5.03 23.52 20.52
CA ALA A 117 5.08 24.94 20.15
C ALA A 117 6.24 25.28 19.18
N ALA A 118 7.15 24.34 18.93
CA ALA A 118 8.14 24.44 17.87
C ALA A 118 7.55 24.24 16.46
N LEU A 119 6.41 23.56 16.32
CA LEU A 119 5.69 23.40 15.04
C LEU A 119 4.97 24.72 14.68
N LYS A 120 4.97 25.11 13.40
CA LYS A 120 4.47 26.43 12.95
C LYS A 120 3.69 26.35 11.65
N GLY A 121 2.46 26.86 11.69
CA GLY A 121 1.52 26.76 10.57
C GLY A 121 0.87 25.38 10.51
N ASP A 122 0.51 24.95 9.31
CA ASP A 122 -0.13 23.65 9.08
C ASP A 122 0.80 22.49 9.44
N LEU A 123 0.22 21.38 9.89
CA LEU A 123 0.98 20.20 10.30
C LEU A 123 1.74 19.57 9.13
N VAL A 124 2.98 19.12 9.39
CA VAL A 124 3.87 18.50 8.39
C VAL A 124 4.43 17.20 8.97
N ALA A 125 4.27 16.10 8.25
CA ALA A 125 4.76 14.78 8.67
C ALA A 125 6.25 14.79 9.00
N GLU A 126 7.08 15.37 8.13
CA GLU A 126 8.53 15.49 8.31
C GLU A 126 8.93 16.24 9.58
N GLU A 127 8.12 17.19 10.05
CA GLU A 127 8.37 17.96 11.28
C GLU A 127 7.88 17.22 12.53
N ILE A 128 6.70 16.59 12.45
CA ILE A 128 6.12 15.75 13.51
C ILE A 128 7.04 14.55 13.83
N PHE A 129 7.50 13.83 12.80
CA PHE A 129 8.41 12.70 12.98
C PHE A 129 9.76 13.16 13.56
N LYS A 130 10.32 14.27 13.06
CA LYS A 130 11.57 14.86 13.58
C LYS A 130 11.45 15.26 15.05
N LEU A 131 10.30 15.80 15.49
CA LEU A 131 10.05 16.15 16.89
C LEU A 131 10.06 14.92 17.80
N TYR A 132 9.46 13.81 17.35
CA TYR A 132 9.46 12.55 18.09
C TYR A 132 10.85 11.89 18.13
N TYR A 133 11.40 11.54 16.97
CA TYR A 133 12.65 10.78 16.84
C TYR A 133 13.90 11.62 17.16
N GLY A 134 13.79 12.95 17.23
CA GLY A 134 14.90 13.88 17.51
C GLY A 134 15.80 14.16 16.31
N VAL A 135 15.74 13.33 15.27
CA VAL A 135 16.40 13.50 13.97
C VAL A 135 15.38 13.34 12.84
N PRO A 136 15.62 13.94 11.65
CA PRO A 136 14.81 13.66 10.47
C PRO A 136 14.85 12.17 10.09
N VAL A 137 13.68 11.57 9.84
CA VAL A 137 13.52 10.20 9.35
C VAL A 137 12.55 10.19 8.15
N SER A 138 12.49 9.07 7.42
CA SER A 138 11.61 8.97 6.25
C SER A 138 10.15 8.82 6.66
N THR A 139 9.29 9.63 6.07
CA THR A 139 7.83 9.60 6.23
C THR A 139 7.15 8.81 5.10
N LYS A 140 7.91 8.11 4.25
CA LYS A 140 7.40 7.52 2.99
C LYS A 140 6.24 6.55 3.20
N ARG A 141 6.34 5.58 4.13
CA ARG A 141 5.24 4.66 4.43
C ARG A 141 4.05 5.35 5.09
N PHE A 142 4.27 6.27 6.04
CA PHE A 142 3.18 7.10 6.58
C PHE A 142 2.42 7.85 5.48
N LYS A 143 3.13 8.47 4.52
CA LYS A 143 2.48 9.14 3.37
C LYS A 143 1.73 8.14 2.48
N MET A 144 2.25 6.93 2.26
CA MET A 144 1.54 5.89 1.50
C MET A 144 0.28 5.37 2.21
N ALA A 145 0.33 5.18 3.54
CA ALA A 145 -0.84 4.83 4.36
C ALA A 145 -1.87 5.96 4.40
N LEU A 146 -1.42 7.21 4.48
CA LEU A 146 -2.29 8.38 4.37
C LEU A 146 -2.93 8.48 2.98
N ASP A 147 -2.17 8.28 1.90
CA ASP A 147 -2.66 8.20 0.53
C ASP A 147 -3.70 7.06 0.36
N GLU A 148 -3.61 5.95 1.09
CA GLU A 148 -4.65 4.91 1.11
C GLU A 148 -5.96 5.39 1.76
N ILE A 149 -5.90 6.09 2.89
CA ILE A 149 -7.09 6.63 3.56
C ILE A 149 -7.74 7.74 2.70
N ILE A 150 -6.93 8.67 2.16
CA ILE A 150 -7.40 9.74 1.27
C ILE A 150 -8.02 9.17 0.01
N ARG A 151 -7.36 8.22 -0.66
CA ARG A 151 -7.88 7.60 -1.88
C ARG A 151 -9.19 6.89 -1.61
N SER A 152 -9.31 6.13 -0.51
CA SER A 152 -10.54 5.43 -0.16
C SER A 152 -11.67 6.35 0.34
N ASN A 153 -11.37 7.60 0.70
CA ASN A 153 -12.37 8.65 0.91
C ASN A 153 -12.87 9.14 -0.46
N ASN A 154 -11.95 9.63 -1.30
CA ASN A 154 -12.21 10.15 -2.64
C ASN A 154 -12.82 9.12 -3.62
N GLU A 155 -12.58 7.82 -3.42
CA GLU A 155 -13.16 6.76 -4.26
C GLU A 155 -14.68 6.62 -4.09
N VAL A 156 -15.27 7.12 -3.00
CA VAL A 156 -16.73 7.12 -2.83
C VAL A 156 -17.41 8.03 -3.86
N ASP A 157 -16.85 9.21 -4.13
CA ASP A 157 -17.29 10.17 -5.18
C ASP A 157 -17.35 9.58 -6.58
N PHE A 158 -16.55 8.54 -6.83
CA PHE A 158 -16.36 7.97 -8.17
C PHE A 158 -17.01 6.60 -8.34
N LEU A 159 -17.16 5.82 -7.26
CA LEU A 159 -17.68 4.46 -7.29
C LEU A 159 -19.11 4.33 -6.74
N LEU A 160 -19.57 5.28 -5.92
CA LEU A 160 -20.88 5.27 -5.27
C LEU A 160 -21.71 6.56 -5.46
N PRO A 161 -21.59 7.34 -6.55
CA PRO A 161 -22.07 8.71 -6.61
C PRO A 161 -23.60 8.87 -6.60
N ASP A 162 -24.39 7.79 -6.62
CA ASP A 162 -25.85 7.80 -6.46
C ASP A 162 -26.32 7.28 -5.07
N ASP A 163 -25.40 6.82 -4.22
CA ASP A 163 -25.72 6.18 -2.94
C ASP A 163 -25.89 7.22 -1.82
N ALA A 164 -27.04 7.90 -1.80
CA ALA A 164 -27.36 8.99 -0.87
C ALA A 164 -27.11 8.71 0.65
N LYS A 165 -26.99 7.45 1.10
CA LYS A 165 -26.57 7.15 2.49
C LYS A 165 -25.06 7.34 2.71
N SER A 166 -24.23 7.15 1.68
CA SER A 166 -22.79 7.37 1.71
C SER A 166 -22.46 8.87 1.67
N HIS A 167 -23.37 9.69 1.12
CA HIS A 167 -23.25 11.14 1.03
C HIS A 167 -24.10 11.93 2.06
N SER A 168 -24.71 11.26 3.06
CA SER A 168 -25.59 11.90 4.06
C SER A 168 -26.73 12.75 3.47
N GLU A 169 -27.27 12.34 2.33
CA GLU A 169 -28.28 13.01 1.51
C GLU A 169 -29.68 12.38 1.59
N ALA A 170 -30.65 13.00 0.90
CA ALA A 170 -32.05 12.58 0.80
C ALA A 170 -32.69 12.24 2.16
N GLU A 171 -32.27 12.99 3.20
CA GLU A 171 -32.64 12.85 4.61
C GLU A 171 -32.30 11.47 5.24
N LYS A 172 -31.47 10.65 4.58
CA LYS A 172 -31.02 9.32 5.02
C LYS A 172 -29.97 9.32 6.14
N PHE A 173 -30.09 10.27 7.08
CA PHE A 173 -29.14 10.42 8.19
C PHE A 173 -29.04 9.18 9.07
N LYS A 174 -30.13 8.42 9.23
CA LYS A 174 -30.14 7.18 10.00
C LYS A 174 -29.29 6.10 9.31
N GLU A 175 -29.45 5.93 8.00
CA GLU A 175 -28.68 5.01 7.18
C GLU A 175 -27.19 5.42 7.12
N ALA A 176 -26.91 6.71 6.99
CA ALA A 176 -25.56 7.28 7.06
C ALA A 176 -24.88 7.02 8.41
N LYS A 177 -25.58 7.24 9.54
CA LYS A 177 -25.10 6.85 10.88
C LYS A 177 -24.79 5.35 10.95
N MET A 178 -25.70 4.49 10.49
CA MET A 178 -25.47 3.04 10.55
C MET A 178 -24.26 2.62 9.71
N LEU A 179 -24.05 3.25 8.54
CA LEU A 179 -22.87 3.04 7.70
C LEU A 179 -21.57 3.50 8.37
N ILE A 180 -21.57 4.67 9.03
CA ILE A 180 -20.43 5.17 9.81
C ILE A 180 -20.10 4.21 10.96
N LEU A 181 -21.11 3.75 11.71
CA LEU A 181 -20.92 2.81 12.81
C LEU A 181 -20.43 1.44 12.34
N GLU A 182 -20.95 0.91 11.23
CA GLU A 182 -20.46 -0.33 10.61
C GLU A 182 -19.00 -0.20 10.16
N LYS A 183 -18.65 0.88 9.46
CA LYS A 183 -17.27 1.10 9.00
C LYS A 183 -16.29 1.33 10.15
N LYS A 184 -16.70 2.05 11.21
CA LYS A 184 -15.89 2.28 12.43
C LYS A 184 -15.49 0.95 13.08
N LYS A 185 -16.48 0.06 13.20
CA LYS A 185 -16.35 -1.33 13.67
C LYS A 185 -15.43 -2.18 12.80
N GLN A 186 -15.63 -2.14 11.48
CA GLN A 186 -14.75 -2.79 10.52
C GLN A 186 -13.29 -2.30 10.66
N THR A 187 -13.07 -0.99 10.81
CA THR A 187 -11.73 -0.43 11.08
C THR A 187 -11.12 -0.99 12.36
N ILE A 188 -11.85 -0.97 13.48
CA ILE A 188 -11.37 -1.47 14.78
C ILE A 188 -11.04 -2.97 14.71
N SER A 189 -11.96 -3.81 14.21
CA SER A 189 -11.72 -5.25 14.05
C SER A 189 -10.55 -5.54 13.10
N ASN A 190 -10.39 -4.78 12.01
CA ASN A 190 -9.27 -4.95 11.08
C ASN A 190 -7.92 -4.53 11.70
N ILE A 191 -7.88 -3.49 12.54
CA ILE A 191 -6.64 -3.12 13.28
C ILE A 191 -6.28 -4.21 14.30
N ILE A 192 -7.26 -4.72 15.06
CA ILE A 192 -7.06 -5.78 16.06
C ILE A 192 -6.51 -7.07 15.43
N LYS A 193 -6.86 -7.35 14.17
CA LYS A 193 -6.43 -8.51 13.38
C LYS A 193 -5.24 -8.23 12.44
N GLU A 194 -4.56 -7.10 12.62
CA GLU A 194 -3.37 -6.66 11.85
C GLU A 194 -3.61 -6.59 10.31
N ARG A 195 -4.83 -6.23 9.91
CA ARG A 195 -5.28 -6.09 8.52
C ARG A 195 -5.29 -4.61 8.08
N TYR A 196 -4.14 -3.95 8.21
CA TYR A 196 -4.07 -2.48 8.12
C TYR A 196 -4.58 -1.86 6.80
N PRO A 197 -4.34 -2.42 5.59
CA PRO A 197 -4.94 -1.87 4.36
C PRO A 197 -6.48 -1.89 4.40
N ALA A 198 -7.08 -2.99 4.86
CA ALA A 198 -8.53 -3.11 5.03
C ALA A 198 -9.09 -2.11 6.06
N ALA A 199 -8.35 -1.86 7.14
CA ALA A 199 -8.70 -0.82 8.11
C ALA A 199 -8.62 0.58 7.50
N ARG A 200 -7.62 0.86 6.65
CA ARG A 200 -7.44 2.18 5.99
C ARG A 200 -8.53 2.44 4.94
N THR A 201 -8.96 1.41 4.20
CA THR A 201 -10.15 1.47 3.32
C THR A 201 -11.46 1.66 4.13
N SER A 202 -11.60 0.93 5.24
CA SER A 202 -12.78 1.06 6.12
C SER A 202 -12.89 2.48 6.69
N LEU A 203 -11.75 3.06 7.11
CA LEU A 203 -11.65 4.43 7.61
C LEU A 203 -11.90 5.48 6.51
N GLY A 204 -11.28 5.37 5.33
CA GLY A 204 -11.45 6.36 4.26
C GLY A 204 -12.91 6.56 3.89
N GLY A 205 -13.64 5.46 3.63
CA GLY A 205 -15.07 5.51 3.34
C GLY A 205 -15.97 5.80 4.55
N LEU A 206 -15.44 5.87 5.78
CA LEU A 206 -16.16 6.37 6.97
C LEU A 206 -16.05 7.89 7.00
N LEU A 207 -14.80 8.38 6.90
CA LEU A 207 -14.49 9.81 6.93
C LEU A 207 -15.22 10.55 5.82
N HIS A 208 -15.37 9.95 4.64
CA HIS A 208 -16.21 10.47 3.56
C HIS A 208 -17.63 10.84 4.03
N THR A 209 -18.44 9.85 4.43
CA THR A 209 -19.83 10.04 4.87
C THR A 209 -19.98 10.95 6.09
N LEU A 210 -18.98 10.94 6.98
CA LEU A 210 -18.92 11.80 8.15
C LEU A 210 -18.59 13.27 7.81
N GLN A 211 -17.74 13.50 6.81
CA GLN A 211 -17.42 14.84 6.32
C GLN A 211 -18.63 15.39 5.55
N ASP A 212 -19.22 14.60 4.65
CA ASP A 212 -20.41 14.95 3.85
C ASP A 212 -21.65 15.33 4.69
N PHE A 213 -21.78 14.80 5.91
CA PHE A 213 -22.82 15.26 6.84
C PHE A 213 -22.75 16.78 7.09
N TYR A 214 -21.55 17.36 7.18
CA TYR A 214 -21.38 18.79 7.46
C TYR A 214 -21.52 19.67 6.21
N SER A 215 -21.26 19.15 5.01
CA SER A 215 -21.50 19.89 3.76
C SER A 215 -22.97 19.87 3.34
N HIS A 216 -23.66 18.73 3.49
CA HIS A 216 -24.98 18.51 2.87
C HIS A 216 -26.19 18.66 3.80
N SER A 217 -26.00 18.55 5.12
CA SER A 217 -27.07 18.84 6.09
C SER A 217 -27.21 20.33 6.38
N ASN A 218 -28.26 20.71 7.10
CA ASN A 218 -28.41 22.04 7.70
C ASN A 218 -27.72 22.19 9.08
N TRP A 219 -26.75 21.35 9.44
CA TRP A 219 -26.15 21.37 10.80
C TRP A 219 -25.57 22.75 11.18
N ILE A 220 -24.89 23.41 10.24
CA ILE A 220 -24.32 24.75 10.41
C ILE A 220 -25.43 25.80 10.53
N GLU A 221 -26.46 25.70 9.69
CA GLU A 221 -27.61 26.60 9.63
C GLU A 221 -28.56 26.46 10.84
N LEU A 222 -28.47 25.36 11.59
CA LEU A 222 -29.05 25.20 12.94
C LEU A 222 -28.26 25.93 14.03
N GLY A 223 -27.17 26.63 13.70
CA GLY A 223 -26.32 27.36 14.63
C GLY A 223 -25.22 26.52 15.30
N ASN A 224 -25.07 25.24 14.95
CA ASN A 224 -23.99 24.40 15.45
C ASN A 224 -22.70 24.72 14.71
N VAL A 225 -22.00 25.79 15.13
CA VAL A 225 -20.70 26.19 14.56
C VAL A 225 -19.51 25.55 15.29
N ASP A 226 -19.62 25.17 16.56
CA ASP A 226 -18.51 24.59 17.34
C ASP A 226 -18.75 23.16 17.84
N ASN A 227 -19.96 22.63 17.66
CA ASN A 227 -20.37 21.32 18.15
C ASN A 227 -20.44 20.30 17.01
N THR A 228 -19.76 19.17 17.18
CA THR A 228 -19.89 18.01 16.29
C THR A 228 -21.14 17.20 16.65
N ASN A 229 -21.78 16.58 15.66
CA ASN A 229 -22.93 15.72 15.90
C ASN A 229 -22.48 14.35 16.44
N LYS A 230 -22.47 14.20 17.77
CA LYS A 230 -22.13 12.92 18.45
C LYS A 230 -23.07 11.79 18.07
N GLY A 231 -24.33 12.11 17.75
CA GLY A 231 -25.32 11.18 17.23
C GLY A 231 -24.90 10.47 15.94
N MET A 232 -24.04 11.06 15.10
CA MET A 232 -23.51 10.41 13.89
C MET A 232 -22.41 9.36 14.19
N THR A 233 -21.73 9.43 15.33
CA THR A 233 -20.50 8.65 15.60
C THR A 233 -20.55 7.77 16.85
N LEU A 234 -21.55 7.96 17.73
CA LEU A 234 -21.85 7.12 18.90
C LEU A 234 -23.18 6.37 18.69
N HIS A 235 -23.29 5.13 19.19
CA HIS A 235 -24.47 4.31 18.94
C HIS A 235 -25.74 4.87 19.59
N ASN A 236 -25.68 5.15 20.90
CA ASN A 236 -26.86 5.49 21.72
C ASN A 236 -27.33 6.94 21.56
N ASP A 237 -26.49 7.84 21.06
CA ASP A 237 -26.80 9.26 20.89
C ASP A 237 -27.80 9.49 19.74
N ILE A 238 -28.76 10.39 19.93
CA ILE A 238 -29.67 10.82 18.87
C ILE A 238 -28.96 11.79 17.90
N ILE A 239 -29.20 11.63 16.60
CA ILE A 239 -28.67 12.56 15.57
C ILE A 239 -29.38 13.93 15.66
N GLY A 240 -30.69 13.89 15.95
CA GLY A 240 -31.62 15.02 15.86
C GLY A 240 -32.96 14.54 15.32
N VAL A 241 -33.92 15.46 15.14
CA VAL A 241 -35.22 15.14 14.53
C VAL A 241 -35.15 15.40 13.03
N THR A 242 -35.19 14.38 12.19
CA THR A 242 -35.22 14.57 10.73
C THR A 242 -36.59 15.12 10.28
N ALA A 243 -36.59 16.00 9.27
CA ALA A 243 -37.81 16.47 8.63
C ALA A 243 -38.53 15.32 7.90
N GLY A 244 -39.87 15.35 7.88
CA GLY A 244 -40.66 14.31 7.21
C GLY A 244 -40.47 14.35 5.68
N SER A 245 -40.58 13.22 4.99
CA SER A 245 -40.35 13.15 3.53
C SER A 245 -41.25 14.07 2.69
N THR A 246 -42.46 14.39 3.17
CA THR A 246 -43.39 15.36 2.56
C THR A 246 -43.38 16.74 3.23
N GLU A 247 -42.52 16.94 4.24
CA GLU A 247 -42.37 18.23 4.92
C GLU A 247 -41.47 19.14 4.08
N LYS A 248 -41.98 20.33 3.73
CA LYS A 248 -41.21 21.30 2.94
C LYS A 248 -40.04 21.82 3.77
N THR A 249 -38.83 21.69 3.25
CA THR A 249 -37.60 22.16 3.88
C THR A 249 -36.95 23.32 3.16
N CYS A 250 -37.25 23.55 1.87
CA CYS A 250 -36.67 24.61 1.07
C CYS A 250 -37.68 25.64 0.53
N GLY A 251 -37.22 26.89 0.44
CA GLY A 251 -37.87 28.01 -0.24
C GLY A 251 -37.06 28.52 -1.45
N PRO A 252 -37.60 29.49 -2.19
CA PRO A 252 -36.89 30.10 -3.32
C PRO A 252 -35.77 31.04 -2.84
N CYS A 253 -34.60 30.95 -3.46
CA CYS A 253 -33.58 31.99 -3.32
C CYS A 253 -33.85 33.14 -4.31
N SER A 254 -33.96 34.35 -3.77
CA SER A 254 -33.82 35.58 -4.55
C SER A 254 -32.40 35.68 -5.12
N SER A 255 -32.20 36.51 -6.15
CA SER A 255 -30.93 36.66 -6.87
C SER A 255 -29.85 37.47 -6.11
N SER A 256 -29.67 37.19 -4.82
CA SER A 256 -28.64 37.74 -3.95
C SER A 256 -27.39 36.84 -3.94
N ALA A 257 -26.21 37.42 -3.69
CA ALA A 257 -24.94 36.68 -3.54
C ALA A 257 -24.84 35.86 -2.22
N LYS A 258 -25.99 35.58 -1.59
CA LYS A 258 -26.21 34.63 -0.52
C LYS A 258 -27.58 33.99 -0.75
N CYS A 259 -27.64 32.67 -0.60
CA CYS A 259 -28.83 31.86 -0.80
C CYS A 259 -28.98 30.96 0.42
N ASP A 260 -29.83 31.38 1.36
CA ASP A 260 -30.19 30.61 2.56
C ASP A 260 -31.60 30.03 2.35
N PRO A 261 -31.75 28.85 1.71
CA PRO A 261 -33.05 28.41 1.22
C PRO A 261 -33.85 27.64 2.29
N ILE A 262 -33.23 27.26 3.42
CA ILE A 262 -33.87 26.43 4.45
C ILE A 262 -34.99 27.21 5.13
N LEU A 263 -36.20 26.64 5.13
CA LEU A 263 -37.39 27.32 5.64
C LEU A 263 -37.30 27.52 7.16
N THR A 264 -37.58 28.73 7.63
CA THR A 264 -37.53 29.11 9.05
C THR A 264 -38.28 28.17 10.02
N PRO A 265 -39.42 27.54 9.67
CA PRO A 265 -40.05 26.53 10.53
C PRO A 265 -39.18 25.30 10.81
N ILE A 266 -38.31 24.87 9.88
CA ILE A 266 -37.36 23.76 10.08
C ILE A 266 -36.30 24.17 11.12
N LEU A 267 -35.72 25.37 10.95
CA LEU A 267 -34.72 25.90 11.86
C LEU A 267 -35.30 26.11 13.28
N ARG A 268 -36.52 26.66 13.40
CA ARG A 268 -37.23 26.85 14.69
C ARG A 268 -37.69 25.54 15.35
N ALA A 269 -37.78 24.45 14.59
CA ALA A 269 -38.11 23.13 15.10
C ALA A 269 -36.86 22.26 15.33
N GLU A 270 -35.66 22.83 15.15
CA GLU A 270 -34.36 22.15 15.27
C GLU A 270 -34.26 20.87 14.42
N LYS A 271 -34.95 20.88 13.27
CA LYS A 271 -35.08 19.73 12.39
C LYS A 271 -33.93 19.61 11.40
N LEU A 272 -33.48 18.38 11.16
CA LEU A 272 -32.46 18.05 10.16
C LEU A 272 -33.09 17.88 8.77
N THR A 273 -32.51 18.56 7.77
CA THR A 273 -32.75 18.38 6.33
C THR A 273 -31.41 18.25 5.63
N SER A 274 -31.36 17.55 4.50
CA SER A 274 -30.19 17.49 3.63
C SER A 274 -30.48 18.06 2.24
N GLY A 275 -29.45 18.09 1.40
CA GLY A 275 -29.62 18.11 -0.05
C GLY A 275 -30.26 16.82 -0.56
N TYR A 276 -30.94 16.90 -1.69
CA TYR A 276 -31.38 15.77 -2.50
C TYR A 276 -30.63 15.77 -3.84
N PRO A 277 -30.29 14.59 -4.40
CA PRO A 277 -29.63 14.47 -5.69
C PRO A 277 -30.38 15.22 -6.79
N ASN A 278 -29.63 15.86 -7.69
CA ASN A 278 -30.19 16.84 -8.63
C ASN A 278 -31.24 16.27 -9.60
N ALA A 279 -31.25 14.96 -9.87
CA ALA A 279 -32.27 14.29 -10.67
C ALA A 279 -33.56 13.90 -9.90
N ALA A 280 -33.58 13.99 -8.57
CA ALA A 280 -34.56 13.32 -7.70
C ALA A 280 -35.17 14.19 -6.58
N VAL A 281 -35.01 15.53 -6.65
CA VAL A 281 -35.48 16.48 -5.61
C VAL A 281 -37.02 16.52 -5.50
N PRO A 282 -37.62 16.17 -4.34
CA PRO A 282 -39.09 16.26 -4.15
C PRO A 282 -39.60 17.70 -3.98
N ASP A 283 -40.90 17.91 -4.23
CA ASP A 283 -41.54 19.23 -4.16
C ASP A 283 -41.36 19.94 -2.80
N GLY A 284 -40.55 20.99 -2.79
CA GLY A 284 -40.27 21.79 -1.59
C GLY A 284 -39.17 21.20 -0.68
N LYS A 285 -38.44 20.17 -1.12
CA LYS A 285 -37.15 19.79 -0.55
C LYS A 285 -36.02 20.61 -1.16
N CYS A 286 -34.88 20.64 -0.48
CA CYS A 286 -33.69 21.29 -1.01
C CYS A 286 -33.02 20.40 -2.07
N ALA A 287 -32.63 21.01 -3.19
CA ALA A 287 -31.62 20.39 -4.04
C ALA A 287 -30.30 20.33 -3.26
N HIS A 288 -29.37 19.50 -3.73
CA HIS A 288 -27.98 19.58 -3.27
C HIS A 288 -27.38 20.95 -3.64
N GLY A 289 -27.27 21.26 -4.95
CA GLY A 289 -26.90 22.57 -5.47
C GLY A 289 -26.31 22.55 -6.87
N GLY A 290 -25.57 23.59 -7.25
CA GLY A 290 -24.72 23.63 -8.45
C GLY A 290 -25.36 24.07 -9.77
N ASP A 291 -26.69 24.04 -9.94
CA ASP A 291 -27.36 24.29 -11.23
C ASP A 291 -28.37 25.45 -11.25
N SER A 292 -28.16 26.46 -10.41
CA SER A 292 -29.03 27.61 -10.14
C SER A 292 -30.36 27.33 -9.42
N ARG A 293 -30.64 26.08 -9.03
CA ARG A 293 -31.69 25.77 -8.05
C ARG A 293 -31.29 26.17 -6.62
N PRO A 294 -32.26 26.45 -5.72
CA PRO A 294 -32.00 26.61 -4.29
C PRO A 294 -31.43 25.30 -3.72
N GLY A 295 -30.21 25.37 -3.18
CA GLY A 295 -29.46 24.22 -2.68
C GLY A 295 -28.71 24.55 -1.39
N ILE A 296 -28.24 23.51 -0.72
CA ILE A 296 -27.75 23.53 0.67
C ILE A 296 -26.26 23.15 0.79
N ASN A 297 -25.63 22.70 -0.29
CA ASN A 297 -24.26 22.20 -0.27
C ASN A 297 -23.22 23.29 0.04
N LYS A 298 -22.18 22.89 0.77
CA LYS A 298 -21.14 23.75 1.36
C LYS A 298 -19.74 23.29 0.96
N ASP A 299 -19.63 22.67 -0.22
CA ASP A 299 -18.51 21.83 -0.64
C ASP A 299 -17.26 22.63 -1.04
N THR A 300 -17.47 23.86 -1.48
CA THR A 300 -16.42 24.77 -1.95
C THR A 300 -16.68 26.20 -1.54
N THR A 301 -15.65 27.05 -1.55
CA THR A 301 -15.79 28.50 -1.45
C THR A 301 -16.36 29.17 -2.70
N SER A 302 -16.66 28.42 -3.77
CA SER A 302 -17.17 28.94 -5.05
C SER A 302 -18.69 29.12 -5.05
N PRO A 303 -19.22 30.36 -5.22
CA PRO A 303 -20.66 30.60 -5.35
C PRO A 303 -21.29 29.93 -6.59
N ALA A 304 -20.47 29.52 -7.56
CA ALA A 304 -20.93 28.84 -8.78
C ALA A 304 -21.08 27.32 -8.62
N MET A 305 -20.57 26.73 -7.53
CA MET A 305 -20.62 25.28 -7.27
C MET A 305 -21.42 24.96 -6.00
N SER A 306 -21.41 25.85 -5.00
CA SER A 306 -22.16 25.67 -3.75
C SER A 306 -22.99 26.94 -3.44
N PRO A 307 -24.34 26.90 -3.41
CA PRO A 307 -25.14 28.07 -3.03
C PRO A 307 -24.86 28.52 -1.59
N GLN A 308 -24.50 27.59 -0.71
CA GLN A 308 -24.03 27.87 0.66
C GLN A 308 -22.50 27.94 0.78
N HIS A 309 -21.78 28.31 -0.29
CA HIS A 309 -20.31 28.48 -0.28
C HIS A 309 -19.76 29.33 0.87
N HIS A 310 -20.57 30.25 1.40
CA HIS A 310 -20.20 31.17 2.47
C HIS A 310 -20.11 30.51 3.86
N LEU A 311 -20.65 29.29 4.01
CA LEU A 311 -20.59 28.45 5.22
C LEU A 311 -19.54 27.33 5.11
N HIS A 312 -18.84 27.22 3.97
CA HIS A 312 -17.86 26.17 3.68
C HIS A 312 -16.79 26.01 4.76
N GLN A 313 -16.27 27.12 5.31
CA GLN A 313 -15.21 27.07 6.32
C GLN A 313 -15.68 26.45 7.65
N ASP A 314 -16.91 26.72 8.08
CA ASP A 314 -17.46 26.14 9.30
C ASP A 314 -17.84 24.67 9.11
N ALA A 315 -18.38 24.32 7.93
CA ALA A 315 -18.59 22.93 7.54
C ALA A 315 -17.28 22.13 7.55
N ALA A 316 -16.24 22.61 6.88
CA ALA A 316 -14.93 21.95 6.81
C ALA A 316 -14.23 21.88 8.18
N ARG A 317 -14.38 22.90 9.04
CA ARG A 317 -13.83 22.94 10.40
C ARG A 317 -14.49 21.92 11.32
N LEU A 318 -15.80 21.74 11.24
CA LEU A 318 -16.49 20.68 12.00
C LEU A 318 -16.29 19.29 11.41
N ALA A 319 -16.16 19.16 10.09
CA ALA A 319 -15.78 17.92 9.43
C ALA A 319 -14.36 17.45 9.86
N LEU A 320 -13.41 18.40 10.01
CA LEU A 320 -12.09 18.13 10.60
C LEU A 320 -12.20 17.71 12.07
N LYS A 321 -12.90 18.48 12.91
CA LYS A 321 -13.08 18.15 14.34
C LYS A 321 -13.74 16.77 14.53
N ALA A 322 -14.74 16.42 13.71
CA ALA A 322 -15.37 15.11 13.73
C ALA A 322 -14.44 13.98 13.25
N THR A 323 -13.59 14.27 12.26
CA THR A 323 -12.51 13.37 11.80
C THR A 323 -11.52 13.09 12.93
N GLU A 324 -11.02 14.12 13.62
CA GLU A 324 -10.13 13.99 14.78
C GLU A 324 -10.77 13.20 15.93
N GLU A 325 -12.03 13.47 16.25
CA GLU A 325 -12.77 12.76 17.31
C GLU A 325 -12.97 11.27 17.01
N VAL A 326 -13.26 10.90 15.75
CA VAL A 326 -13.36 9.48 15.36
C VAL A 326 -12.00 8.80 15.33
N LEU A 327 -10.95 9.48 14.85
CA LEU A 327 -9.58 8.96 14.89
C LEU A 327 -9.11 8.72 16.34
N GLN A 328 -9.45 9.62 17.26
CA GLN A 328 -9.17 9.46 18.69
C GLN A 328 -9.94 8.28 19.30
N ASP A 329 -11.23 8.14 19.02
CA ASP A 329 -12.02 7.03 19.60
C ASP A 329 -11.60 5.67 19.03
N ILE A 330 -11.29 5.58 17.73
CA ILE A 330 -10.68 4.38 17.12
C ILE A 330 -9.33 4.06 17.81
N ARG A 331 -8.51 5.07 18.09
CA ARG A 331 -7.24 4.91 18.80
C ARG A 331 -7.41 4.38 20.23
N GLU A 332 -8.40 4.86 20.98
CA GLU A 332 -8.75 4.32 22.31
C GLU A 332 -9.40 2.92 22.26
N SER A 333 -9.91 2.54 21.08
CA SER A 333 -10.59 1.27 20.81
C SER A 333 -9.65 0.17 20.31
N VAL A 334 -8.33 0.40 20.32
CA VAL A 334 -7.32 -0.59 19.93
C VAL A 334 -6.08 -0.51 20.83
N ASP A 335 -5.20 -1.51 20.71
CA ASP A 335 -3.90 -1.48 21.40
C ASP A 335 -2.91 -0.50 20.73
N GLY A 336 -2.10 0.17 21.55
CA GLY A 336 -1.23 1.28 21.11
C GLY A 336 -0.27 0.93 19.97
N PRO A 337 0.50 -0.16 20.06
CA PRO A 337 1.36 -0.65 18.97
C PRO A 337 0.59 -0.97 17.68
N LEU A 338 -0.66 -1.46 17.78
CA LEU A 338 -1.47 -1.76 16.59
C LEU A 338 -1.92 -0.49 15.87
N PHE A 339 -2.18 0.60 16.61
CA PHE A 339 -2.45 1.92 16.02
C PHE A 339 -1.20 2.56 15.39
N VAL A 340 -0.01 2.32 15.97
CA VAL A 340 1.28 2.74 15.42
C VAL A 340 1.58 2.07 14.08
N LYS A 341 1.39 0.74 13.99
CA LYS A 341 1.49 -0.02 12.74
C LYS A 341 0.43 0.39 11.71
N PHE A 342 -0.83 0.57 12.13
CA PHE A 342 -1.95 0.97 11.27
C PHE A 342 -1.67 2.25 10.46
N LEU A 343 -1.05 3.25 11.07
CA LEU A 343 -0.67 4.51 10.43
C LEU A 343 0.77 4.52 9.87
N GLU A 344 1.54 3.42 9.95
CA GLU A 344 2.95 3.34 9.54
C GLU A 344 3.83 4.44 10.21
N LEU A 345 3.70 4.64 11.52
CA LEU A 345 4.42 5.69 12.27
C LEU A 345 5.90 5.37 12.58
N GLU A 346 6.38 4.20 12.15
CA GLU A 346 7.74 3.71 12.37
C GLU A 346 8.65 4.01 11.16
N PRO A 347 9.98 4.13 11.33
CA PRO A 347 10.89 4.30 10.20
C PRO A 347 10.78 3.12 9.22
N PRO A 348 10.63 3.34 7.90
CA PRO A 348 10.35 2.28 6.94
C PRO A 348 11.55 1.37 6.66
N SER A 349 11.84 0.42 7.55
CA SER A 349 12.86 -0.62 7.42
C SER A 349 12.21 -2.01 7.42
N THR A 350 12.67 -2.93 6.57
CA THR A 350 12.09 -4.28 6.41
C THR A 350 13.13 -5.26 5.88
N ILE A 351 13.02 -6.51 6.29
CA ILE A 351 13.79 -7.64 5.75
C ILE A 351 12.82 -8.66 5.20
N SER A 352 12.98 -9.07 3.94
CA SER A 352 12.15 -10.10 3.30
C SER A 352 13.02 -11.11 2.55
N PHE A 353 12.87 -12.39 2.91
CA PHE A 353 13.62 -13.51 2.35
C PHE A 353 12.72 -14.57 1.73
N VAL A 354 13.15 -15.06 0.57
CA VAL A 354 12.58 -16.21 -0.13
C VAL A 354 13.69 -17.23 -0.27
N ILE A 355 13.61 -18.36 0.42
CA ILE A 355 14.76 -19.28 0.57
C ILE A 355 14.38 -20.67 0.06
N ASP A 356 15.07 -21.09 -0.99
CA ASP A 356 15.15 -22.46 -1.47
C ASP A 356 15.68 -23.39 -0.34
N THR A 357 14.89 -24.42 -0.04
CA THR A 357 15.15 -25.42 1.00
C THR A 357 15.45 -26.80 0.44
N THR A 358 15.71 -26.91 -0.87
CA THR A 358 16.01 -28.19 -1.51
C THR A 358 17.33 -28.80 -1.02
N GLY A 359 17.52 -30.11 -1.29
CA GLY A 359 18.73 -30.81 -0.87
C GLY A 359 20.05 -30.25 -1.43
N SER A 360 20.03 -29.45 -2.51
CA SER A 360 21.23 -28.80 -3.06
C SER A 360 21.67 -27.54 -2.30
N MET A 361 20.80 -26.92 -1.51
CA MET A 361 21.07 -25.68 -0.76
C MET A 361 21.73 -25.88 0.63
N SER A 362 22.23 -27.10 0.93
CA SER A 362 22.73 -27.47 2.27
C SER A 362 23.75 -26.52 2.88
N ASP A 363 24.70 -26.06 2.07
CA ASP A 363 25.83 -25.26 2.51
C ASP A 363 25.48 -23.76 2.43
N ASP A 364 24.55 -23.41 1.54
CA ASP A 364 24.10 -22.07 1.21
C ASP A 364 23.15 -21.51 2.29
N ILE A 365 22.25 -22.35 2.80
CA ILE A 365 21.36 -22.01 3.92
C ILE A 365 22.16 -21.61 5.16
N LEU A 366 23.29 -22.27 5.44
CA LEU A 366 24.15 -21.91 6.58
C LEU A 366 24.73 -20.49 6.42
N ALA A 367 25.28 -20.16 5.25
CA ALA A 367 25.80 -18.83 4.96
C ALA A 367 24.69 -17.75 4.87
N ALA A 368 23.46 -18.13 4.53
CA ALA A 368 22.28 -17.26 4.65
C ALA A 368 21.97 -16.99 6.13
N LYS A 369 21.77 -18.03 6.97
CA LYS A 369 21.50 -17.92 8.42
C LYS A 369 22.48 -16.97 9.12
N GLU A 370 23.79 -17.21 8.95
CA GLU A 370 24.85 -16.39 9.55
C GLU A 370 24.71 -14.90 9.20
N ARG A 371 24.40 -14.58 7.93
CA ARG A 371 24.25 -13.19 7.52
C ARG A 371 22.96 -12.56 8.03
N VAL A 372 21.83 -13.29 8.03
CA VAL A 372 20.58 -12.78 8.59
C VAL A 372 20.77 -12.36 10.05
N PHE A 373 21.44 -13.19 10.85
CA PHE A 373 21.71 -12.88 12.25
C PHE A 373 22.66 -11.67 12.37
N SER A 374 23.71 -11.60 11.54
CA SER A 374 24.63 -10.46 11.50
C SER A 374 23.96 -9.12 11.18
N ILE A 375 22.91 -9.11 10.36
CA ILE A 375 22.18 -7.87 10.01
C ILE A 375 21.21 -7.48 11.13
N ILE A 376 20.51 -8.46 11.72
CA ILE A 376 19.61 -8.18 12.83
C ILE A 376 20.39 -7.57 14.00
N GLU A 377 21.51 -8.17 14.40
CA GLU A 377 22.35 -7.63 15.48
C GLU A 377 23.03 -6.29 15.14
N SER A 378 23.28 -5.96 13.86
CA SER A 378 23.87 -4.65 13.49
C SER A 378 22.84 -3.51 13.39
N LYS A 379 21.55 -3.83 13.31
CA LYS A 379 20.45 -2.86 13.18
C LYS A 379 19.61 -2.71 14.46
N LYS A 380 19.62 -3.71 15.35
CA LYS A 380 18.88 -3.74 16.62
C LYS A 380 19.12 -2.51 17.50
N GLY A 381 18.05 -1.87 17.97
CA GLY A 381 18.09 -0.62 18.74
C GLY A 381 18.47 0.63 17.94
N THR A 382 18.55 0.56 16.61
CA THR A 382 18.82 1.71 15.73
C THR A 382 17.55 2.14 14.99
N LEU A 383 17.54 3.34 14.41
CA LEU A 383 16.45 3.79 13.53
C LEU A 383 16.29 2.94 12.25
N ASN A 384 17.27 2.07 11.94
CA ASN A 384 17.22 1.13 10.82
C ASN A 384 16.79 -0.28 11.23
N GLU A 385 16.44 -0.51 12.51
CA GLU A 385 15.82 -1.78 12.95
C GLU A 385 14.57 -2.06 12.11
N PRO A 386 14.46 -3.22 11.44
CA PRO A 386 13.29 -3.57 10.65
C PRO A 386 12.02 -3.63 11.49
N SER A 387 10.97 -2.92 11.06
CA SER A 387 9.63 -3.00 11.68
C SER A 387 8.87 -4.27 11.30
N VAL A 388 9.28 -4.92 10.19
CA VAL A 388 8.72 -6.20 9.73
C VAL A 388 9.84 -7.09 9.18
N TYR A 389 9.80 -8.37 9.54
CA TYR A 389 10.60 -9.45 9.00
C TYR A 389 9.69 -10.48 8.31
N VAL A 390 10.03 -10.87 7.08
CA VAL A 390 9.28 -11.84 6.27
C VAL A 390 10.20 -12.96 5.80
N LEU A 391 9.73 -14.21 5.94
CA LEU A 391 10.42 -15.41 5.44
C LEU A 391 9.44 -16.32 4.72
N VAL A 392 9.76 -16.68 3.48
CA VAL A 392 9.07 -17.71 2.70
C VAL A 392 10.07 -18.80 2.30
N PRO A 393 10.05 -19.98 2.95
CA PRO A 393 10.76 -21.15 2.42
C PRO A 393 10.06 -21.66 1.15
N PHE A 394 10.80 -22.27 0.23
CA PHE A 394 10.21 -23.07 -0.85
C PHE A 394 11.05 -24.31 -1.17
N ASN A 395 10.45 -25.29 -1.84
CA ASN A 395 11.04 -26.58 -2.19
C ASN A 395 10.46 -27.06 -3.54
N ASP A 396 10.43 -28.37 -3.77
CA ASP A 396 9.67 -29.02 -4.84
C ASP A 396 9.01 -30.30 -4.28
N PRO A 397 7.66 -30.45 -4.33
CA PRO A 397 6.67 -29.55 -4.95
C PRO A 397 6.16 -28.43 -4.02
N ASP A 398 6.49 -28.44 -2.73
CA ASP A 398 5.87 -27.59 -1.71
C ASP A 398 6.52 -26.19 -1.59
N PHE A 399 5.73 -25.18 -1.17
CA PHE A 399 6.24 -23.84 -0.85
C PHE A 399 5.45 -23.17 0.29
N GLY A 400 6.12 -22.27 1.02
CA GLY A 400 5.57 -21.65 2.22
C GLY A 400 5.47 -22.61 3.43
N PRO A 401 4.65 -22.28 4.45
CA PRO A 401 3.91 -21.02 4.61
C PRO A 401 4.85 -19.81 4.80
N ALA A 402 4.31 -18.59 4.66
CA ALA A 402 5.04 -17.38 5.00
C ALA A 402 5.03 -17.13 6.52
N LEU A 403 6.19 -16.80 7.08
CA LEU A 403 6.29 -16.11 8.36
C LEU A 403 6.30 -14.60 8.13
N ILE A 404 5.52 -13.87 8.92
CA ILE A 404 5.54 -12.42 9.04
C ILE A 404 5.59 -12.11 10.54
N THR A 405 6.60 -11.37 11.00
CA THR A 405 6.74 -10.99 12.42
C THR A 405 7.47 -9.65 12.57
N ASP A 406 7.24 -8.94 13.67
CA ASP A 406 8.06 -7.80 14.12
C ASP A 406 9.17 -8.23 15.09
N ASN A 407 9.14 -9.49 15.56
CA ASN A 407 10.03 -9.99 16.59
C ASN A 407 11.34 -10.57 15.99
N PRO A 408 12.50 -9.92 16.20
CA PRO A 408 13.77 -10.38 15.65
C PRO A 408 14.20 -11.77 16.17
N GLU A 409 13.80 -12.17 17.38
CA GLU A 409 14.20 -13.46 17.96
C GLU A 409 13.33 -14.62 17.46
N GLU A 410 12.05 -14.37 17.18
CA GLU A 410 11.17 -15.31 16.47
C GLU A 410 11.68 -15.53 15.04
N PHE A 411 12.00 -14.44 14.33
CA PHE A 411 12.53 -14.52 12.98
C PHE A 411 13.84 -15.30 12.90
N LYS A 412 14.79 -15.06 13.82
CA LYS A 412 16.01 -15.89 13.96
C LYS A 412 15.68 -17.35 14.21
N THR A 413 14.70 -17.63 15.06
CA THR A 413 14.29 -19.01 15.42
C THR A 413 13.75 -19.76 14.19
N ALA A 414 12.91 -19.11 13.37
CA ALA A 414 12.40 -19.70 12.14
C ALA A 414 13.50 -19.86 11.06
N ILE A 415 14.38 -18.88 10.92
CA ILE A 415 15.58 -18.96 10.06
C ILE A 415 16.47 -20.14 10.49
N GLU A 416 16.69 -20.35 11.79
CA GLU A 416 17.48 -21.48 12.30
C GLU A 416 16.82 -22.84 12.05
N GLN A 417 15.49 -22.90 12.00
CA GLN A 417 14.74 -24.13 11.70
C GLN A 417 14.79 -24.55 10.22
N LEU A 418 15.34 -23.73 9.32
CA LEU A 418 15.52 -24.11 7.91
C LEU A 418 16.49 -25.28 7.75
N VAL A 419 16.05 -26.33 7.04
CA VAL A 419 16.80 -27.56 6.74
C VAL A 419 16.73 -27.87 5.25
N ALA A 420 17.89 -27.92 4.58
CA ALA A 420 18.00 -28.37 3.20
C ALA A 420 17.63 -29.86 3.07
N ASN A 421 16.54 -30.18 2.38
CA ASN A 421 16.12 -31.56 2.06
C ASN A 421 15.14 -31.57 0.87
N GLY A 422 14.81 -32.74 0.33
CA GLY A 422 13.87 -32.83 -0.80
C GLY A 422 14.42 -32.19 -2.08
N GLY A 423 13.56 -31.50 -2.83
CA GLY A 423 13.87 -30.90 -4.14
C GLY A 423 13.61 -31.79 -5.35
N GLY A 424 12.77 -32.84 -5.19
CA GLY A 424 12.22 -33.69 -6.24
C GLY A 424 13.05 -33.84 -7.53
N ASP A 425 12.68 -33.07 -8.55
CA ASP A 425 13.44 -32.91 -9.79
C ASP A 425 13.57 -31.42 -10.17
N THR A 426 14.80 -30.92 -10.36
CA THR A 426 15.02 -29.53 -10.85
C THR A 426 14.40 -29.37 -12.24
N PRO A 427 13.57 -28.35 -12.56
CA PRO A 427 13.36 -27.03 -11.91
C PRO A 427 12.62 -27.01 -10.56
N GLU A 428 12.37 -25.85 -9.93
CA GLU A 428 11.78 -25.74 -8.57
C GLU A 428 10.72 -24.62 -8.43
N MET A 429 9.90 -24.62 -7.37
CA MET A 429 8.70 -23.74 -7.20
C MET A 429 9.02 -22.30 -6.74
N CYS A 430 10.02 -21.70 -7.37
CA CYS A 430 10.59 -20.40 -6.99
C CYS A 430 9.63 -19.22 -7.18
N LEU A 431 8.85 -19.18 -8.28
CA LEU A 431 7.97 -18.04 -8.52
C LEU A 431 6.74 -18.05 -7.60
N SER A 432 6.28 -19.22 -7.16
CA SER A 432 5.20 -19.38 -6.18
C SER A 432 5.60 -18.88 -4.80
N GLY A 433 6.82 -19.23 -4.35
CA GLY A 433 7.41 -18.67 -3.12
C GLY A 433 7.60 -17.15 -3.18
N LEU A 434 8.15 -16.64 -4.29
CA LEU A 434 8.33 -15.19 -4.50
C LEU A 434 6.99 -14.43 -4.57
N GLN A 435 5.99 -15.00 -5.23
CA GLN A 435 4.64 -14.44 -5.30
C GLN A 435 3.97 -14.39 -3.92
N LEU A 436 4.14 -15.42 -3.08
CA LEU A 436 3.69 -15.39 -1.69
C LEU A 436 4.42 -14.28 -0.90
N ALA A 437 5.73 -14.14 -1.06
CA ALA A 437 6.50 -13.07 -0.40
C ALA A 437 6.07 -11.66 -0.83
N LEU A 438 5.75 -11.44 -2.11
CA LEU A 438 5.23 -10.18 -2.65
C LEU A 438 3.83 -9.82 -2.09
N LEU A 439 3.04 -10.80 -1.66
CA LEU A 439 1.76 -10.60 -0.98
C LEU A 439 1.90 -10.46 0.55
N SER A 440 3.04 -10.88 1.12
CA SER A 440 3.34 -10.86 2.56
C SER A 440 4.24 -9.69 2.99
N THR A 441 4.97 -9.07 2.07
CA THR A 441 5.94 -8.00 2.37
C THR A 441 5.31 -6.62 2.19
N PRO A 442 5.56 -5.64 3.10
CA PRO A 442 5.13 -4.26 2.91
C PRO A 442 5.59 -3.67 1.56
N PRO A 443 4.78 -2.83 0.89
CA PRO A 443 5.17 -2.12 -0.33
C PRO A 443 6.50 -1.35 -0.22
N ASP A 444 7.11 -1.07 -1.38
CA ASP A 444 8.39 -0.37 -1.57
C ASP A 444 9.65 -1.06 -0.99
N SER A 445 9.48 -2.20 -0.31
CA SER A 445 10.57 -3.00 0.28
C SER A 445 11.41 -3.78 -0.74
N GLU A 446 12.62 -4.20 -0.35
CA GLU A 446 13.45 -5.15 -1.13
C GLU A 446 13.24 -6.59 -0.63
N ILE A 447 13.16 -7.53 -1.58
CA ILE A 447 12.94 -8.96 -1.36
C ILE A 447 14.14 -9.73 -1.91
N TYR A 448 14.71 -10.63 -1.11
CA TYR A 448 15.92 -11.38 -1.43
C TYR A 448 15.62 -12.86 -1.64
N VAL A 449 15.82 -13.34 -2.87
CA VAL A 449 15.56 -14.72 -3.29
C VAL A 449 16.88 -15.50 -3.34
N PHE A 450 16.99 -16.58 -2.57
CA PHE A 450 18.12 -17.51 -2.56
C PHE A 450 17.72 -18.83 -3.23
N THR A 451 18.49 -19.31 -4.21
CA THR A 451 18.30 -20.62 -4.87
C THR A 451 19.51 -21.04 -5.70
N ASP A 452 19.72 -22.33 -5.94
CA ASP A 452 20.71 -22.84 -6.92
C ASP A 452 20.06 -23.41 -8.21
N ALA A 453 18.75 -23.17 -8.40
CA ALA A 453 17.94 -23.75 -9.46
C ALA A 453 17.05 -22.76 -10.26
N VAL A 454 16.58 -23.25 -11.40
CA VAL A 454 15.63 -22.57 -12.30
C VAL A 454 14.18 -22.82 -11.87
N ALA A 455 13.25 -21.94 -12.23
CA ALA A 455 11.84 -22.08 -11.87
C ALA A 455 11.09 -23.15 -12.69
N LYS A 456 10.28 -23.97 -12.02
CA LYS A 456 9.31 -24.94 -12.60
C LYS A 456 8.05 -24.22 -13.06
N ASP A 457 7.64 -23.22 -12.28
CA ASP A 457 6.45 -22.39 -12.38
C ASP A 457 6.65 -21.10 -13.19
N TYR A 458 7.43 -21.18 -14.28
CA TYR A 458 7.86 -20.04 -15.08
C TYR A 458 6.70 -19.26 -15.74
N GLU A 459 5.53 -19.88 -15.91
CA GLU A 459 4.30 -19.24 -16.37
C GLU A 459 3.80 -18.14 -15.44
N LEU A 460 4.18 -18.15 -14.15
CA LEU A 460 3.87 -17.10 -13.19
C LEU A 460 4.63 -15.78 -13.46
N LYS A 461 5.60 -15.74 -14.39
CA LYS A 461 6.44 -14.55 -14.69
C LYS A 461 5.64 -13.25 -14.74
N ASN A 462 4.64 -13.18 -15.62
CA ASN A 462 3.90 -11.94 -15.88
C ASN A 462 3.10 -11.48 -14.65
N ARG A 463 2.65 -12.43 -13.82
CA ARG A 463 1.94 -12.16 -12.56
C ARG A 463 2.89 -11.72 -11.43
N VAL A 464 4.09 -12.29 -11.33
CA VAL A 464 5.16 -11.80 -10.44
C VAL A 464 5.54 -10.37 -10.83
N LEU A 465 5.68 -10.09 -12.14
CA LEU A 465 5.94 -8.73 -12.65
C LEU A 465 4.82 -7.74 -12.28
N THR A 466 3.54 -8.13 -12.42
CA THR A 466 2.38 -7.35 -11.94
C THR A 466 2.49 -7.01 -10.45
N LEU A 467 2.81 -7.98 -9.60
CA LEU A 467 2.94 -7.76 -8.17
C LEU A 467 4.10 -6.81 -7.85
N CYS A 468 5.29 -6.99 -8.46
CA CYS A 468 6.41 -6.05 -8.32
C CYS A 468 6.07 -4.63 -8.79
N GLN A 469 5.23 -4.47 -9.82
CA GLN A 469 4.82 -3.17 -10.34
C GLN A 469 3.81 -2.46 -9.40
N GLU A 470 2.83 -3.17 -8.82
CA GLU A 470 1.87 -2.57 -7.88
C GLU A 470 2.45 -2.35 -6.47
N THR A 471 3.23 -3.29 -5.93
CA THR A 471 3.86 -3.12 -4.61
C THR A 471 5.08 -2.20 -4.66
N ARG A 472 5.63 -1.93 -5.85
CA ARG A 472 6.93 -1.27 -6.09
C ARG A 472 8.12 -1.99 -5.45
N SER A 473 7.96 -3.25 -5.04
CA SER A 473 9.00 -4.03 -4.36
C SER A 473 10.11 -4.46 -5.33
N LYS A 474 11.37 -4.38 -4.88
CA LYS A 474 12.56 -4.70 -5.66
C LYS A 474 13.00 -6.15 -5.37
N VAL A 475 13.10 -7.01 -6.38
CA VAL A 475 13.42 -8.44 -6.19
C VAL A 475 14.86 -8.74 -6.58
N THR A 476 15.71 -9.04 -5.59
CA THR A 476 17.11 -9.39 -5.80
C THR A 476 17.33 -10.89 -5.70
N PHE A 477 17.79 -11.50 -6.80
CA PHE A 477 18.09 -12.93 -6.88
C PHE A 477 19.57 -13.19 -6.58
N LEU A 478 19.82 -14.09 -5.64
CA LEU A 478 21.13 -14.52 -5.13
C LEU A 478 21.32 -16.01 -5.45
N LEU A 479 21.93 -16.30 -6.59
CA LEU A 479 22.12 -17.66 -7.07
C LEU A 479 23.51 -18.20 -6.73
N THR A 480 23.59 -19.46 -6.32
CA THR A 480 24.87 -20.18 -6.26
C THR A 480 25.00 -21.21 -7.39
N ASP A 481 26.23 -21.51 -7.81
CA ASP A 481 26.64 -22.57 -8.75
C ASP A 481 25.93 -22.66 -10.13
N ALA A 482 25.15 -21.65 -10.52
CA ALA A 482 24.37 -21.57 -11.77
C ALA A 482 25.17 -21.93 -13.04
N TYR A 483 26.46 -21.58 -13.09
CA TYR A 483 27.34 -21.89 -14.22
C TYR A 483 28.13 -23.22 -14.06
N SER A 484 28.25 -23.75 -12.85
CA SER A 484 29.00 -24.98 -12.54
C SER A 484 28.29 -26.23 -13.07
N ARG A 485 26.96 -26.27 -12.97
CA ARG A 485 26.10 -27.34 -13.52
C ARG A 485 26.35 -27.58 -15.04
N ARG A 486 26.74 -26.53 -15.77
CA ARG A 486 27.05 -26.52 -17.22
C ARG A 486 28.24 -27.42 -17.60
N LYS A 487 29.28 -27.52 -16.76
CA LYS A 487 30.48 -28.35 -17.03
C LYS A 487 30.17 -29.86 -16.99
N ARG A 488 29.37 -30.33 -16.03
CA ARG A 488 29.02 -31.76 -15.88
C ARG A 488 28.27 -32.32 -17.10
N ARG A 489 27.35 -31.55 -17.70
CA ARG A 489 26.64 -31.95 -18.93
C ARG A 489 27.55 -32.04 -20.17
N SER A 490 28.63 -31.24 -20.23
CA SER A 490 29.61 -31.31 -21.32
C SER A 490 30.51 -32.56 -21.23
N SER A 491 31.13 -32.78 -20.06
CA SER A 491 32.07 -33.89 -19.87
C SER A 491 31.44 -35.29 -19.88
N GLY A 492 30.12 -35.40 -19.76
CA GLY A 492 29.41 -36.67 -19.77
C GLY A 492 29.38 -37.39 -21.13
N ASN A 493 29.64 -36.69 -22.24
CA ASN A 493 29.43 -37.23 -23.59
C ASN A 493 30.72 -37.59 -24.35
N MET A 494 31.79 -37.96 -23.63
CA MET A 494 33.06 -38.41 -24.23
C MET A 494 33.67 -39.60 -23.48
N ARG A 495 32.96 -40.74 -23.45
CA ARG A 495 33.60 -42.07 -23.33
C ARG A 495 33.04 -43.02 -24.38
N LEU A 496 33.97 -43.71 -25.05
CA LEU A 496 33.74 -44.43 -26.29
C LEU A 496 32.78 -45.62 -26.13
N THR A 497 32.01 -45.86 -27.19
CA THR A 497 31.46 -47.18 -27.49
C THR A 497 32.60 -48.16 -27.80
N SER A 498 32.78 -49.17 -26.97
CA SER A 498 33.51 -50.39 -27.33
C SER A 498 32.83 -51.61 -26.73
N SER A 499 32.04 -52.30 -27.55
CA SER A 499 31.45 -53.59 -27.19
C SER A 499 32.52 -54.64 -26.97
N ARG A 500 32.36 -55.50 -25.95
CA ARG A 500 32.87 -56.87 -26.03
C ARG A 500 32.00 -57.83 -25.24
N THR A 501 31.89 -59.03 -25.79
CA THR A 501 31.18 -60.18 -25.23
C THR A 501 31.97 -60.81 -24.08
N ASP A 502 31.29 -61.56 -23.23
CA ASP A 502 31.93 -62.54 -22.36
C ASP A 502 32.68 -63.59 -23.19
N ASP A 503 33.87 -64.00 -22.70
CA ASP A 503 34.17 -65.42 -22.48
C ASP A 503 35.30 -65.53 -21.44
N ALA A 504 35.46 -66.69 -20.82
CA ALA A 504 36.43 -66.95 -19.75
C ALA A 504 37.59 -67.83 -20.21
N THR A 505 38.79 -67.65 -19.63
CA THR A 505 39.53 -68.74 -18.93
C THR A 505 40.94 -68.35 -18.42
N ARG A 506 41.32 -69.03 -17.32
CA ARG A 506 42.68 -69.51 -16.96
C ARG A 506 43.92 -68.56 -17.01
N SER A 507 44.36 -68.21 -15.79
CA SER A 507 45.50 -68.85 -15.08
C SER A 507 46.84 -68.12 -14.88
N ARG A 508 47.38 -68.33 -13.65
CA ARG A 508 48.80 -68.46 -13.21
C ARG A 508 49.84 -67.38 -13.62
N GLY A 509 50.41 -66.74 -12.59
CA GLY A 509 51.72 -66.06 -12.65
C GLY A 509 52.19 -65.62 -11.25
N CYS A 510 53.45 -65.91 -10.87
CA CYS A 510 54.01 -65.58 -9.55
C CYS A 510 55.38 -64.87 -9.66
N GLY A 511 55.61 -63.88 -8.78
CA GLY A 511 56.90 -63.20 -8.52
C GLY A 511 56.61 -61.99 -7.60
N ARG A 512 57.22 -61.76 -6.43
CA ARG A 512 58.65 -61.71 -6.01
C ARG A 512 59.47 -60.64 -6.77
N SER A 513 60.28 -59.79 -6.11
CA SER A 513 60.50 -59.59 -4.66
C SER A 513 61.44 -58.40 -4.31
N SER A 514 61.21 -57.76 -3.14
CA SER A 514 62.21 -57.00 -2.31
C SER A 514 62.89 -55.77 -2.95
N VAL A 515 63.59 -54.83 -2.26
CA VAL A 515 64.17 -54.62 -0.90
C VAL A 515 63.83 -53.14 -0.50
N GLY A 516 63.47 -52.72 0.74
CA GLY A 516 64.29 -52.53 1.96
C GLY A 516 65.20 -51.27 1.91
N SER A 517 65.61 -50.56 2.97
CA SER A 517 65.30 -50.55 4.43
C SER A 517 65.96 -49.32 5.12
N ARG A 518 65.54 -48.97 6.35
CA ARG A 518 66.15 -47.95 7.28
C ARG A 518 65.91 -46.47 6.90
N GLY A 519 65.95 -45.50 7.82
CA GLY A 519 66.14 -45.56 9.28
C GLY A 519 65.83 -44.21 9.98
N CYS A 520 65.83 -44.19 11.32
CA CYS A 520 65.48 -43.03 12.15
C CYS A 520 66.71 -42.27 12.65
N GLU A 521 66.59 -40.96 12.91
CA GLU A 521 66.84 -40.38 14.25
C GLU A 521 66.33 -38.92 14.39
N ALA A 522 66.57 -38.26 15.53
CA ALA A 522 65.90 -37.03 15.97
C ALA A 522 66.85 -36.00 16.62
N ARG A 523 66.26 -34.95 17.25
CA ARG A 523 66.84 -33.81 18.02
C ARG A 523 67.12 -32.51 17.22
N SER A 524 67.29 -31.33 17.82
CA SER A 524 66.64 -30.66 18.99
C SER A 524 67.30 -29.28 19.24
N ARG A 525 66.58 -28.30 19.86
CA ARG A 525 67.14 -27.08 20.54
C ARG A 525 67.83 -26.06 19.58
N THR A 526 68.12 -24.79 19.89
CA THR A 526 67.78 -23.76 20.93
C THR A 526 68.11 -22.37 20.29
N ARG A 527 67.37 -21.26 20.43
CA ARG A 527 66.99 -20.41 21.60
C ARG A 527 68.08 -19.46 22.17
N SER A 528 68.11 -18.22 21.65
CA SER A 528 68.58 -16.94 22.26
C SER A 528 68.18 -15.81 21.29
N GLY A 529 67.87 -14.55 21.60
CA GLY A 529 68.12 -13.62 22.71
C GLY A 529 68.31 -12.21 22.06
N THR A 530 68.12 -11.03 22.66
CA THR A 530 67.80 -10.65 24.06
C THR A 530 67.49 -9.13 24.18
N SER A 531 66.68 -8.71 25.17
CA SER A 531 66.66 -7.34 25.80
C SER A 531 66.18 -6.14 24.93
N ALA A 532 65.65 -5.00 25.42
CA ALA A 532 65.46 -4.40 26.76
C ALA A 532 64.44 -3.20 26.69
N ARG A 533 63.89 -2.53 27.72
CA ARG A 533 63.68 -2.79 29.18
C ARG A 533 62.73 -1.73 29.86
N GLY A 534 61.42 -1.98 29.99
CA GLY A 534 60.59 -1.44 31.10
C GLY A 534 60.01 -0.01 30.97
N ARG A 535 59.26 0.53 31.95
CA ARG A 535 58.78 0.03 33.29
C ARG A 535 57.63 1.00 33.71
N THR A 536 56.48 0.63 34.33
CA THR A 536 56.19 0.03 35.67
C THR A 536 54.71 -0.43 35.71
N ARG A 537 54.34 -1.60 36.29
CA ARG A 537 53.94 -1.87 37.71
C ARG A 537 52.70 -1.09 38.23
N ARG A 538 51.74 -1.68 38.98
CA ARG A 538 51.54 -3.10 39.42
C ARG A 538 50.12 -3.33 40.02
N SER A 539 49.63 -4.58 39.96
CA SER A 539 48.76 -5.30 40.95
C SER A 539 47.30 -4.90 41.15
N SER A 540 46.40 -5.76 41.69
CA SER A 540 46.24 -7.25 41.67
C SER A 540 45.06 -7.67 42.57
N TRP A 541 44.48 -8.87 42.33
CA TRP A 541 43.90 -9.87 43.26
C TRP A 541 42.68 -10.61 42.67
N GLN A 542 42.77 -11.93 42.66
CA GLN A 542 41.72 -12.96 42.48
C GLN A 542 41.36 -13.51 43.88
N PRO A 543 40.20 -14.15 44.12
CA PRO A 543 39.97 -15.59 43.80
C PRO A 543 38.59 -15.85 43.14
N ASP A 544 38.29 -16.91 42.39
CA ASP A 544 38.59 -18.37 42.44
C ASP A 544 37.75 -19.18 43.47
N ILE A 545 36.98 -20.18 43.00
CA ILE A 545 36.82 -21.50 43.63
C ILE A 545 36.04 -22.54 42.74
N ARG A 546 36.80 -23.55 42.27
CA ARG A 546 36.51 -25.01 42.15
C ARG A 546 35.41 -25.60 41.23
N HIS A 547 35.84 -26.61 40.48
CA HIS A 547 35.06 -27.63 39.76
C HIS A 547 34.13 -28.52 40.62
N ARG A 548 33.11 -29.11 39.98
CA ARG A 548 32.74 -30.54 40.12
C ARG A 548 32.28 -31.18 38.78
N ARG A 549 32.60 -32.47 38.63
CA ARG A 549 32.13 -33.50 37.65
C ARG A 549 32.49 -34.86 38.27
N PRO A 550 31.97 -36.03 37.83
CA PRO A 550 30.73 -36.31 37.09
C PRO A 550 29.86 -37.39 37.82
N SER A 551 28.76 -37.85 37.20
CA SER A 551 28.11 -39.15 37.48
C SER A 551 27.32 -39.63 36.25
N ARG A 552 26.94 -40.91 36.19
CA ARG A 552 26.30 -41.61 35.05
C ARG A 552 25.03 -42.34 35.50
N LEU A 553 24.05 -42.45 34.59
CA LEU A 553 22.95 -43.43 34.56
C LEU A 553 21.96 -43.34 35.76
N ASP A 554 20.72 -43.83 35.69
CA ASP A 554 20.14 -44.78 34.72
C ASP A 554 18.72 -44.39 34.26
N SER A 555 18.09 -45.24 33.45
CA SER A 555 16.77 -45.06 32.81
C SER A 555 15.58 -45.40 33.72
N SER A 556 14.51 -44.59 33.69
CA SER A 556 13.10 -45.00 33.52
C SER A 556 12.11 -43.95 34.07
N TYR A 557 11.23 -43.43 33.21
CA TYR A 557 9.76 -43.60 33.24
C TYR A 557 9.12 -42.79 32.11
N LEU A 558 7.92 -43.17 31.64
CA LEU A 558 7.35 -42.70 30.38
C LEU A 558 5.87 -42.27 30.49
N SER A 559 5.54 -41.23 29.70
CA SER A 559 4.24 -41.02 29.01
C SER A 559 2.99 -40.59 29.81
N ALA A 560 1.95 -40.22 29.03
CA ALA A 560 0.61 -39.74 29.40
C ALA A 560 0.56 -38.28 29.94
N GLU A 561 -0.26 -37.34 29.45
CA GLU A 561 -1.29 -37.31 28.37
C GLU A 561 -1.08 -36.02 27.52
N TYR A 562 -1.62 -35.79 26.31
CA TYR A 562 -2.95 -36.10 25.76
C TYR A 562 -2.92 -36.45 24.25
N ARG A 563 -3.48 -37.61 23.88
CA ARG A 563 -3.90 -37.92 22.49
C ARG A 563 -4.85 -39.13 22.46
N GLN A 564 -6.15 -38.87 22.26
CA GLN A 564 -7.20 -39.84 21.91
C GLN A 564 -8.22 -39.10 21.02
N GLY A 565 -8.98 -39.70 20.11
CA GLY A 565 -9.07 -41.07 19.58
C GLY A 565 -9.96 -41.03 18.30
N ALA A 566 -10.18 -42.09 17.52
CA ALA A 566 -9.89 -43.51 17.71
C ALA A 566 -9.74 -44.23 16.35
N HIS A 567 -9.40 -45.52 16.35
CA HIS A 567 -9.13 -46.32 15.15
C HIS A 567 -9.80 -47.71 15.21
N LEU A 568 -10.34 -48.15 14.07
CA LEU A 568 -10.47 -49.54 13.58
C LEU A 568 -11.14 -50.64 14.44
N ARG A 569 -12.14 -51.31 13.84
CA ARG A 569 -12.20 -52.77 13.74
C ARG A 569 -12.66 -53.23 12.35
N ARG A 570 -12.13 -54.36 11.87
CA ARG A 570 -12.65 -55.23 10.79
C ARG A 570 -12.55 -56.67 11.27
N LEU A 571 -13.51 -57.53 10.90
CA LEU A 571 -13.36 -58.98 10.73
C LEU A 571 -14.55 -59.53 9.92
N HIS A 572 -14.49 -60.82 9.52
CA HIS A 572 -15.34 -61.47 8.50
C HIS A 572 -16.61 -62.19 9.07
N PRO A 573 -17.30 -63.11 8.35
CA PRO A 573 -18.22 -62.87 7.21
C PRO A 573 -19.59 -63.59 7.33
N GLY A 574 -20.55 -63.36 6.40
CA GLY A 574 -21.57 -64.39 6.06
C GLY A 574 -23.00 -63.93 5.68
N THR A 575 -23.48 -64.42 4.52
CA THR A 575 -24.86 -64.89 4.17
C THR A 575 -26.13 -64.21 4.74
N GLY A 576 -27.10 -63.86 3.86
CA GLY A 576 -28.52 -63.66 4.26
C GLY A 576 -29.47 -62.99 3.24
N HIS A 577 -30.23 -63.78 2.47
CA HIS A 577 -31.22 -63.41 1.43
C HIS A 577 -32.09 -62.12 1.52
N GLY A 578 -32.38 -61.56 0.34
CA GLY A 578 -33.73 -61.04 -0.04
C GLY A 578 -33.83 -59.54 -0.38
N HIS A 579 -34.70 -59.08 -1.29
CA HIS A 579 -35.48 -59.78 -2.32
C HIS A 579 -36.09 -58.78 -3.34
N ARG A 580 -35.90 -58.98 -4.67
CA ARG A 580 -36.60 -58.27 -5.79
C ARG A 580 -36.33 -56.75 -5.91
N SER A 581 -36.50 -56.07 -7.06
CA SER A 581 -36.80 -56.50 -8.46
C SER A 581 -36.49 -55.38 -9.46
N GLU A 582 -35.99 -55.73 -10.66
CA GLU A 582 -36.17 -54.91 -11.88
C GLU A 582 -37.64 -54.97 -12.36
N PRO A 583 -38.07 -54.09 -13.30
CA PRO A 583 -38.03 -54.53 -14.70
C PRO A 583 -37.59 -53.47 -15.74
N SER A 584 -36.60 -53.86 -16.54
CA SER A 584 -36.56 -53.82 -18.03
C SER A 584 -37.53 -52.96 -18.87
N GLY A 585 -36.98 -52.34 -19.94
CA GLY A 585 -37.71 -51.96 -21.17
C GLY A 585 -37.25 -50.62 -21.77
N SER A 586 -36.49 -50.45 -22.87
CA SER A 586 -36.05 -51.23 -24.07
C SER A 586 -36.79 -50.90 -25.37
N LEU A 587 -36.04 -50.63 -26.46
CA LEU A 587 -36.48 -50.51 -27.87
C LEU A 587 -37.38 -49.28 -28.16
N THR A 588 -37.42 -48.63 -29.33
CA THR A 588 -36.72 -48.70 -30.65
C THR A 588 -36.73 -47.26 -31.23
N GLY A 589 -36.08 -46.84 -32.32
CA GLY A 589 -35.43 -47.49 -33.46
C GLY A 589 -35.78 -46.74 -34.77
N LEU A 590 -35.01 -46.93 -35.86
CA LEU A 590 -35.12 -46.24 -37.18
C LEU A 590 -34.65 -44.75 -37.17
N GLY A 591 -34.09 -44.19 -38.24
CA GLY A 591 -33.75 -44.70 -39.58
C GLY A 591 -32.43 -44.11 -40.12
N HIS A 592 -31.91 -44.60 -41.25
CA HIS A 592 -30.48 -44.44 -41.63
C HIS A 592 -30.22 -44.42 -43.16
N SER A 593 -28.97 -44.12 -43.54
CA SER A 593 -28.39 -44.25 -44.91
C SER A 593 -28.83 -43.19 -45.95
N SER A 594 -28.09 -42.90 -47.04
CA SER A 594 -26.86 -43.46 -47.66
C SER A 594 -25.98 -42.30 -48.18
N ARG A 595 -24.77 -42.38 -48.77
CA ARG A 595 -23.67 -43.36 -49.09
C ARG A 595 -22.44 -42.48 -49.49
N ALA A 596 -21.21 -42.88 -49.82
CA ALA A 596 -20.40 -44.10 -49.96
C ALA A 596 -18.92 -43.65 -49.66
N THR A 597 -17.92 -44.40 -49.17
CA THR A 597 -17.43 -45.79 -49.31
C THR A 597 -16.68 -46.15 -50.60
N SER A 598 -15.34 -46.14 -50.53
CA SER A 598 -14.45 -47.09 -51.25
C SER A 598 -13.09 -47.22 -50.54
N HIS A 599 -12.65 -48.44 -50.24
CA HIS A 599 -11.30 -48.74 -49.70
C HIS A 599 -10.32 -49.11 -50.82
N HIS A 600 -9.02 -48.91 -50.58
CA HIS A 600 -7.99 -49.87 -51.03
C HIS A 600 -6.77 -49.84 -50.10
N MET A 601 -6.01 -50.94 -50.05
CA MET A 601 -4.83 -51.14 -49.18
C MET A 601 -3.53 -51.19 -49.99
N SER A 602 -2.44 -50.58 -49.50
CA SER A 602 -1.06 -51.07 -49.76
C SER A 602 0.01 -50.44 -48.85
N GLN A 603 0.64 -51.30 -48.05
CA GLN A 603 2.01 -51.32 -47.52
C GLN A 603 2.97 -50.10 -47.65
N SER A 604 3.56 -49.74 -46.49
CA SER A 604 4.98 -49.37 -46.23
C SER A 604 5.76 -48.38 -47.11
N SER A 605 6.29 -47.32 -46.48
CA SER A 605 7.76 -47.10 -46.40
C SER A 605 8.13 -46.06 -45.32
N SER A 606 9.40 -46.07 -44.89
CA SER A 606 9.99 -45.24 -43.84
C SER A 606 10.00 -43.73 -44.10
N GLY A 607 9.73 -42.91 -43.07
CA GLY A 607 10.01 -41.47 -43.04
C GLY A 607 10.73 -41.06 -41.75
N HIS A 608 11.80 -40.26 -41.84
CA HIS A 608 12.57 -39.80 -40.68
C HIS A 608 11.83 -38.73 -39.87
N GLN A 609 11.67 -38.92 -38.57
CA GLN A 609 11.33 -37.82 -37.66
C GLN A 609 12.57 -36.97 -37.36
N GLY A 610 12.63 -35.76 -37.94
CA GLY A 610 13.66 -34.78 -37.67
C GLY A 610 13.60 -34.27 -36.23
N ARG A 611 14.49 -34.78 -35.37
CA ARG A 611 14.58 -34.36 -33.96
C ARG A 611 15.11 -32.93 -33.85
N ILE A 612 14.20 -31.95 -33.70
CA ILE A 612 14.55 -30.53 -33.54
C ILE A 612 15.46 -30.36 -32.31
N ARG A 613 16.72 -30.05 -32.58
CA ARG A 613 17.77 -29.91 -31.57
C ARG A 613 17.82 -28.46 -31.10
N ARG A 614 17.04 -28.13 -30.05
CA ARG A 614 17.18 -26.85 -29.32
C ARG A 614 18.66 -26.63 -28.95
N GLN A 615 19.27 -25.58 -29.51
CA GLN A 615 20.54 -25.06 -29.02
C GLN A 615 20.23 -24.09 -27.87
N SER A 616 20.57 -24.46 -26.63
CA SER A 616 20.42 -23.58 -25.46
C SER A 616 21.75 -22.94 -25.07
N SER A 617 21.91 -21.67 -25.45
CA SER A 617 22.94 -20.76 -24.96
C SER A 617 22.28 -19.71 -24.07
N GLU A 618 22.71 -19.63 -22.80
CA GLU A 618 22.33 -18.58 -21.81
C GLU A 618 20.84 -18.47 -21.45
N SER A 619 19.98 -19.32 -22.04
CA SER A 619 18.52 -19.25 -21.99
C SER A 619 17.86 -19.53 -20.63
N ASP A 620 18.57 -20.13 -19.68
CA ASP A 620 17.92 -20.90 -18.61
C ASP A 620 17.61 -20.05 -17.35
N PHE A 621 18.35 -18.97 -17.11
CA PHE A 621 18.17 -18.07 -15.95
C PHE A 621 17.72 -16.64 -16.32
N SER A 622 17.47 -16.37 -17.60
CA SER A 622 17.00 -15.05 -18.10
C SER A 622 15.69 -14.60 -17.44
N LEU A 623 14.83 -15.55 -17.06
CA LEU A 623 13.61 -15.32 -16.27
C LEU A 623 13.85 -14.46 -15.02
N TYR A 624 14.85 -14.83 -14.20
CA TYR A 624 15.17 -14.12 -12.97
C TYR A 624 15.85 -12.77 -13.26
N GLN A 625 16.64 -12.68 -14.34
CA GLN A 625 17.26 -11.43 -14.79
C GLN A 625 16.20 -10.40 -15.19
N ASP A 626 15.18 -10.82 -15.94
CA ASP A 626 14.06 -9.95 -16.33
C ASP A 626 13.24 -9.49 -15.12
N ILE A 627 12.96 -10.37 -14.15
CA ILE A 627 12.21 -10.01 -12.93
C ILE A 627 13.03 -9.06 -12.05
N ALA A 628 14.32 -9.32 -11.86
CA ALA A 628 15.21 -8.43 -11.13
C ALA A 628 15.27 -7.03 -11.77
N LEU A 629 15.50 -6.98 -13.09
CA LEU A 629 15.60 -5.72 -13.82
C LEU A 629 14.30 -4.92 -13.81
N THR A 630 13.16 -5.59 -14.02
CA THR A 630 11.85 -4.93 -14.08
C THR A 630 11.41 -4.41 -12.72
N SER A 631 11.79 -5.09 -11.63
CA SER A 631 11.48 -4.68 -10.25
C SER A 631 12.48 -3.67 -9.65
N GLY A 632 13.67 -3.51 -10.24
CA GLY A 632 14.76 -2.69 -9.68
C GLY A 632 15.70 -3.42 -8.71
N GLY A 633 15.51 -4.72 -8.51
CA GLY A 633 16.46 -5.57 -7.81
C GLY A 633 17.71 -5.86 -8.64
N GLN A 634 18.50 -6.84 -8.21
CA GLN A 634 19.69 -7.30 -8.95
C GLN A 634 19.65 -8.81 -9.21
N PHE A 635 20.32 -9.28 -10.26
CA PHE A 635 20.61 -10.70 -10.47
C PHE A 635 22.10 -10.94 -10.20
N ILE A 636 22.41 -11.74 -9.18
CA ILE A 636 23.78 -12.00 -8.74
C ILE A 636 24.00 -13.50 -8.68
N SER A 637 25.08 -13.98 -9.31
CA SER A 637 25.46 -15.40 -9.34
C SER A 637 26.82 -15.59 -8.69
N SER A 638 26.96 -16.60 -7.84
CA SER A 638 28.08 -16.77 -6.91
C SER A 638 28.57 -18.22 -6.83
N THR A 639 29.75 -18.44 -6.26
CA THR A 639 30.04 -19.73 -5.63
C THR A 639 29.49 -19.76 -4.20
N LYS A 640 29.27 -20.95 -3.64
CA LYS A 640 28.82 -21.12 -2.25
C LYS A 640 29.77 -20.45 -1.24
N SER A 641 31.07 -20.61 -1.46
CA SER A 641 32.16 -20.00 -0.69
C SER A 641 32.19 -18.47 -0.71
N GLU A 642 31.51 -17.82 -1.66
CA GLU A 642 31.43 -16.36 -1.76
C GLU A 642 30.10 -15.79 -1.20
N LEU A 643 29.14 -16.64 -0.82
CA LEU A 643 27.78 -16.21 -0.49
C LEU A 643 27.74 -15.24 0.70
N SER A 644 28.55 -15.46 1.75
CA SER A 644 28.72 -14.54 2.90
C SER A 644 29.32 -13.18 2.54
N SER A 645 29.92 -13.05 1.36
CA SER A 645 30.35 -11.76 0.79
C SER A 645 29.28 -11.12 -0.10
N VAL A 646 28.49 -11.91 -0.83
CA VAL A 646 27.40 -11.43 -1.69
C VAL A 646 26.27 -10.85 -0.85
N THR A 647 25.88 -11.56 0.22
CA THR A 647 24.81 -11.16 1.15
C THR A 647 25.16 -9.91 1.97
N LYS A 648 26.30 -9.26 1.70
CA LYS A 648 26.60 -7.94 2.25
C LYS A 648 25.65 -6.85 1.76
N ILE A 649 25.20 -6.91 0.50
CA ILE A 649 24.29 -5.92 -0.12
C ILE A 649 23.02 -5.64 0.70
N ILE A 650 22.55 -6.64 1.46
CA ILE A 650 21.31 -6.57 2.23
C ILE A 650 21.46 -5.51 3.34
N GLU A 651 22.64 -5.37 3.95
CA GLU A 651 22.87 -4.38 5.02
C GLU A 651 22.86 -2.93 4.53
N ASP A 652 23.11 -2.70 3.24
CA ASP A 652 23.01 -1.39 2.60
C ASP A 652 21.55 -1.02 2.30
N SER A 653 20.72 -2.01 1.96
CA SER A 653 19.28 -1.83 1.68
C SER A 653 18.42 -1.68 2.94
N VAL A 654 18.89 -2.19 4.08
CA VAL A 654 18.21 -2.09 5.38
C VAL A 654 18.52 -0.71 5.98
N SER A 655 17.93 0.31 5.37
CA SER A 655 17.93 1.70 5.81
C SER A 655 16.55 2.30 5.55
N PHE A 656 16.07 3.13 6.47
CA PHE A 656 14.78 3.83 6.31
C PHE A 656 14.77 4.86 5.17
N SER A 657 15.90 5.09 4.48
CA SER A 657 16.08 6.20 3.54
C SER A 657 16.77 5.82 2.23
N THR A 658 16.84 4.53 1.86
CA THR A 658 17.53 4.09 0.64
C THR A 658 16.80 4.53 -0.64
N VAL A 659 17.41 5.48 -1.36
CA VAL A 659 16.96 5.96 -2.68
C VAL A 659 17.79 5.38 -3.82
N THR A 660 17.22 5.31 -5.02
CA THR A 660 17.95 4.93 -6.26
C THR A 660 18.38 6.18 -7.02
N LEU A 661 19.67 6.28 -7.33
CA LEU A 661 20.30 7.43 -8.02
C LEU A 661 20.56 7.13 -9.50
N LEU A 662 20.82 5.87 -9.84
CA LEU A 662 21.04 5.38 -11.20
C LEU A 662 20.67 3.90 -11.30
N GLN A 663 20.08 3.49 -12.42
CA GLN A 663 19.85 2.09 -12.79
C GLN A 663 20.05 1.94 -14.30
N LEU A 664 20.93 1.03 -14.72
CA LEU A 664 21.31 0.80 -16.12
C LEU A 664 21.50 -0.69 -16.43
N ARG A 665 21.24 -1.07 -17.68
CA ARG A 665 21.63 -2.33 -18.34
C ARG A 665 22.29 -2.00 -19.69
N LYS A 666 23.41 -2.65 -20.01
CA LYS A 666 24.15 -2.44 -21.25
C LYS A 666 24.61 -3.76 -21.87
N SER A 667 24.06 -4.07 -23.05
CA SER A 667 24.43 -5.24 -23.85
C SER A 667 25.72 -5.00 -24.65
N PRO A 668 26.53 -6.05 -24.92
CA PRO A 668 27.84 -5.92 -25.58
C PRO A 668 27.73 -5.90 -27.12
N PRO A 669 28.81 -5.53 -27.84
CA PRO A 669 30.09 -5.02 -27.34
C PRO A 669 30.04 -3.50 -27.13
N THR A 670 30.46 -3.03 -25.96
CA THR A 670 30.60 -1.60 -25.69
C THR A 670 32.07 -1.18 -25.85
N PRO A 671 32.42 -0.19 -26.69
CA PRO A 671 33.66 0.57 -26.47
C PRO A 671 33.56 1.27 -25.09
N PRO A 672 34.67 1.78 -24.52
CA PRO A 672 34.65 2.42 -23.20
C PRO A 672 33.58 3.52 -23.11
N GLN A 673 32.53 3.27 -22.33
CA GLN A 673 31.39 4.18 -22.19
C GLN A 673 31.45 4.88 -20.83
N ASN A 674 31.19 6.20 -20.84
CA ASN A 674 31.08 7.00 -19.63
C ASN A 674 29.60 7.12 -19.25
N PHE A 675 29.24 6.70 -18.05
CA PHE A 675 27.95 6.97 -17.43
C PHE A 675 28.11 7.99 -16.33
N THR A 676 27.08 8.81 -16.11
CA THR A 676 27.07 9.79 -15.03
C THR A 676 25.93 9.51 -14.06
N PHE A 677 26.16 9.84 -12.80
CA PHE A 677 25.14 9.91 -11.77
C PHE A 677 25.40 11.14 -10.90
N ASN A 678 24.34 11.71 -10.36
CA ASN A 678 24.41 12.96 -9.60
C ASN A 678 24.17 12.70 -8.12
N ILE A 679 24.98 13.31 -7.28
CA ILE A 679 24.88 13.28 -5.82
C ILE A 679 24.62 14.71 -5.36
N ASP A 680 23.44 14.99 -4.82
CA ASP A 680 23.11 16.28 -4.22
C ASP A 680 23.34 16.27 -2.69
N SER A 681 23.27 17.43 -2.06
CA SER A 681 23.56 17.62 -0.63
C SER A 681 22.61 16.90 0.34
N SER A 682 21.53 16.28 -0.14
CA SER A 682 20.63 15.45 0.67
C SER A 682 20.93 13.94 0.62
N VAL A 683 22.03 13.54 -0.03
CA VAL A 683 22.43 12.13 -0.24
C VAL A 683 23.67 11.76 0.58
N SER A 684 23.65 10.58 1.19
CA SER A 684 24.78 9.99 1.92
C SER A 684 24.93 8.47 1.65
N ASN A 685 25.92 7.82 2.27
CA ASN A 685 26.10 6.35 2.26
C ASN A 685 26.01 5.67 0.88
N VAL A 686 26.61 6.30 -0.13
CA VAL A 686 26.41 5.90 -1.53
C VAL A 686 27.16 4.61 -1.88
N SER A 687 26.42 3.65 -2.46
CA SER A 687 26.93 2.35 -2.89
C SER A 687 26.54 2.06 -4.35
N LEU A 688 27.48 1.50 -5.11
CA LEU A 688 27.32 1.08 -6.50
C LEU A 688 27.38 -0.45 -6.56
N TYR A 689 26.46 -1.04 -7.32
CA TYR A 689 26.40 -2.47 -7.61
C TYR A 689 26.62 -2.67 -9.11
N ILE A 690 27.73 -3.30 -9.48
CA ILE A 690 28.14 -3.52 -10.87
C ILE A 690 28.17 -5.02 -11.14
N THR A 691 27.25 -5.54 -11.96
CA THR A 691 27.21 -6.98 -12.29
C THR A 691 27.95 -7.28 -13.60
N GLY A 692 28.24 -8.55 -13.87
CA GLY A 692 28.86 -8.99 -15.13
C GLY A 692 30.39 -8.90 -15.18
N LYS A 693 31.03 -8.42 -14.10
CA LYS A 693 32.49 -8.22 -13.96
C LYS A 693 33.15 -7.37 -15.08
N PRO A 694 32.59 -6.21 -15.46
CA PRO A 694 33.25 -5.31 -16.39
C PRO A 694 34.47 -4.63 -15.75
N GLN A 695 35.39 -4.10 -16.56
CA GLN A 695 36.42 -3.18 -16.05
C GLN A 695 35.83 -1.79 -15.90
N PHE A 696 36.13 -1.08 -14.82
CA PHE A 696 35.66 0.29 -14.62
C PHE A 696 36.70 1.22 -13.99
N SER A 697 36.53 2.51 -14.28
CA SER A 697 37.17 3.64 -13.60
C SER A 697 36.09 4.59 -13.11
N LEU A 698 36.02 4.80 -11.80
CA LEU A 698 35.13 5.77 -11.18
C LEU A 698 35.88 7.09 -10.96
N PHE A 699 35.26 8.22 -11.28
CA PHE A 699 35.80 9.56 -11.08
C PHE A 699 34.85 10.39 -10.23
N ASN A 700 35.39 11.07 -9.21
CA ASN A 700 34.63 12.02 -8.40
C ASN A 700 34.53 13.40 -9.10
N PRO A 701 33.70 14.34 -8.61
CA PRO A 701 33.55 15.68 -9.18
C PRO A 701 34.84 16.52 -9.19
N ALA A 702 35.86 16.15 -8.41
CA ALA A 702 37.19 16.77 -8.42
C ALA A 702 38.19 16.10 -9.40
N GLY A 703 37.77 15.08 -10.16
CA GLY A 703 38.61 14.35 -11.12
C GLY A 703 39.54 13.31 -10.49
N ALA A 704 39.49 13.09 -9.18
CA ALA A 704 40.19 11.98 -8.53
C ALA A 704 39.54 10.64 -8.95
N SER A 705 40.37 9.63 -9.23
CA SER A 705 39.93 8.36 -9.81
C SER A 705 40.11 7.18 -8.85
N TYR A 706 39.22 6.20 -8.98
CA TYR A 706 39.30 4.89 -8.35
C TYR A 706 39.09 3.80 -9.40
N THR A 707 39.94 2.78 -9.38
CA THR A 707 39.79 1.56 -10.17
C THR A 707 39.61 0.38 -9.22
N GLY A 708 38.78 -0.59 -9.62
CA GLY A 708 38.49 -1.78 -8.82
C GLY A 708 39.75 -2.55 -8.41
N VAL A 709 39.63 -3.37 -7.35
CA VAL A 709 40.71 -4.24 -6.81
C VAL A 709 41.91 -3.49 -6.18
N ALA A 710 41.95 -2.15 -6.19
CA ALA A 710 42.90 -1.38 -5.39
C ALA A 710 42.51 -1.34 -3.89
N LYS A 711 43.52 -1.15 -3.01
CA LYS A 711 43.32 -0.86 -1.58
C LYS A 711 42.35 0.32 -1.38
N PRO A 712 41.63 0.41 -0.23
CA PRO A 712 40.71 1.52 0.05
C PRO A 712 41.36 2.88 -0.24
N SER A 713 40.66 3.70 -1.03
CA SER A 713 41.12 5.01 -1.48
C SER A 713 40.41 6.14 -0.72
N PRO A 714 40.87 7.39 -0.83
CA PRO A 714 40.18 8.54 -0.23
C PRO A 714 38.74 8.76 -0.74
N ILE A 715 38.37 8.20 -1.90
CA ILE A 715 37.05 8.44 -2.51
C ILE A 715 36.14 7.21 -2.55
N ALA A 716 36.70 6.00 -2.57
CA ALA A 716 35.93 4.75 -2.66
C ALA A 716 36.74 3.51 -2.22
N SER A 717 36.01 2.42 -1.96
CA SER A 717 36.54 1.07 -1.78
C SER A 717 35.65 0.05 -2.49
N SER A 718 36.20 -1.09 -2.92
CA SER A 718 35.46 -2.16 -3.61
C SER A 718 35.54 -3.50 -2.87
N GLN A 719 34.51 -4.32 -3.06
CA GLN A 719 34.51 -5.75 -2.75
C GLN A 719 33.88 -6.52 -3.91
N VAL A 720 34.62 -7.46 -4.49
CA VAL A 720 34.09 -8.46 -5.43
C VAL A 720 33.41 -9.58 -4.63
N ALA A 721 32.24 -10.02 -5.09
CA ALA A 721 31.49 -11.12 -4.51
C ALA A 721 30.65 -11.82 -5.60
N GLY A 722 30.99 -13.07 -5.95
CA GLY A 722 30.32 -13.76 -7.05
C GLY A 722 30.47 -12.98 -8.36
N SER A 723 29.38 -12.69 -9.07
CA SER A 723 29.31 -11.91 -10.31
C SER A 723 29.15 -10.40 -10.11
N LEU A 724 29.11 -9.94 -8.85
CA LEU A 724 28.95 -8.56 -8.45
C LEU A 724 30.32 -7.97 -8.04
N GLU A 725 30.59 -6.74 -8.43
CA GLU A 725 31.52 -5.85 -7.73
C GLU A 725 30.72 -4.73 -7.06
N ARG A 726 30.86 -4.63 -5.74
CA ARG A 726 30.20 -3.65 -4.88
C ARG A 726 31.20 -2.56 -4.52
N VAL A 727 30.91 -1.31 -4.86
CA VAL A 727 31.77 -0.15 -4.58
C VAL A 727 31.08 0.76 -3.58
N ILE A 728 31.73 1.04 -2.45
CA ILE A 728 31.25 1.99 -1.44
C ILE A 728 32.00 3.31 -1.62
N LEU A 729 31.29 4.44 -1.66
CA LEU A 729 31.92 5.75 -1.66
C LEU A 729 32.33 6.15 -0.23
N THR A 730 33.52 6.74 -0.09
CA THR A 730 34.04 7.15 1.21
C THR A 730 33.24 8.34 1.75
N SER A 731 32.74 8.22 2.98
CA SER A 731 31.97 9.29 3.65
C SER A 731 32.90 10.31 4.33
N PRO A 732 32.61 11.63 4.27
CA PRO A 732 31.49 12.27 3.57
C PRO A 732 31.66 12.24 2.05
N VAL A 733 30.61 11.81 1.35
CA VAL A 733 30.60 11.69 -0.10
C VAL A 733 30.52 13.09 -0.73
N GLN A 734 31.36 13.36 -1.75
CA GLN A 734 31.39 14.66 -2.42
C GLN A 734 30.14 14.87 -3.31
N PRO A 735 29.35 15.94 -3.13
CA PRO A 735 28.26 16.30 -4.03
C PRO A 735 28.76 16.74 -5.42
N GLY A 736 27.92 16.57 -6.44
CA GLY A 736 28.19 16.87 -7.85
C GLY A 736 27.97 15.66 -8.75
N THR A 737 28.39 15.78 -10.02
CA THR A 737 28.29 14.71 -11.01
C THR A 737 29.50 13.77 -10.92
N TRP A 738 29.25 12.50 -10.58
CA TRP A 738 30.24 11.43 -10.63
C TRP A 738 30.21 10.75 -12.00
N THR A 739 31.36 10.31 -12.48
CA THR A 739 31.48 9.61 -13.77
C THR A 739 32.00 8.19 -13.56
N LEU A 740 31.25 7.20 -14.04
CA LEU A 740 31.65 5.80 -14.09
C LEU A 740 31.98 5.44 -15.55
N GLN A 741 33.26 5.33 -15.88
CA GLN A 741 33.71 4.78 -17.15
C GLN A 741 33.73 3.26 -17.06
N VAL A 742 33.05 2.56 -17.97
CA VAL A 742 32.95 1.09 -17.99
C VAL A 742 33.39 0.54 -19.35
N THR A 743 34.14 -0.56 -19.33
CA THR A 743 34.52 -1.35 -20.50
C THR A 743 34.14 -2.80 -20.26
N SER A 744 33.27 -3.36 -21.12
CA SER A 744 32.80 -4.73 -21.02
C SER A 744 32.75 -5.46 -22.36
N ALA A 745 33.12 -6.73 -22.34
CA ALA A 745 32.88 -7.67 -23.44
C ALA A 745 31.58 -8.48 -23.27
N ALA A 746 30.92 -8.37 -22.11
CA ALA A 746 29.68 -9.06 -21.76
C ALA A 746 28.59 -8.04 -21.36
N GLU A 747 27.35 -8.50 -21.22
CA GLU A 747 26.29 -7.66 -20.67
C GLU A 747 26.54 -7.34 -19.18
N PHE A 748 26.25 -6.11 -18.76
CA PHE A 748 26.39 -5.66 -17.38
C PHE A 748 25.21 -4.80 -16.93
N THR A 749 24.91 -4.81 -15.63
CA THR A 749 24.05 -3.82 -14.97
C THR A 749 24.87 -2.91 -14.05
N VAL A 750 24.39 -1.69 -13.87
CA VAL A 750 24.85 -0.76 -12.83
C VAL A 750 23.62 -0.26 -12.08
N ARG A 751 23.56 -0.47 -10.77
CA ARG A 751 22.61 0.20 -9.87
C ARG A 751 23.40 1.03 -8.85
N VAL A 752 22.95 2.25 -8.57
CA VAL A 752 23.56 3.13 -7.56
C VAL A 752 22.49 3.58 -6.59
N THR A 753 22.75 3.41 -5.29
CA THR A 753 21.86 3.82 -4.20
C THR A 753 22.59 4.72 -3.21
N GLY A 754 21.82 5.46 -2.41
CA GLY A 754 22.32 6.17 -1.23
C GLY A 754 21.19 6.43 -0.25
N ASP A 755 21.51 6.98 0.92
CA ASP A 755 20.53 7.37 1.93
C ASP A 755 20.12 8.83 1.71
N SER A 756 18.82 9.08 1.50
CA SER A 756 18.23 10.42 1.36
C SER A 756 16.76 10.44 1.80
N LEU A 757 16.31 11.55 2.39
CA LEU A 757 14.89 11.76 2.72
C LEU A 757 14.08 12.36 1.57
N VAL A 758 14.75 12.90 0.55
CA VAL A 758 14.11 13.37 -0.67
C VAL A 758 13.99 12.19 -1.62
N ASP A 759 12.79 11.66 -1.80
CA ASP A 759 12.54 10.50 -2.65
C ASP A 759 11.25 10.66 -3.48
N LEU A 760 11.15 9.87 -4.54
CA LEU A 760 10.10 9.90 -5.55
C LEU A 760 9.06 8.80 -5.32
N THR A 761 7.78 9.18 -5.29
CA THR A 761 6.66 8.27 -5.57
C THR A 761 5.77 8.86 -6.67
N TYR A 762 5.15 8.02 -7.49
CA TYR A 762 4.29 8.49 -8.58
C TYR A 762 3.21 7.47 -8.93
N ASP A 763 2.02 7.97 -9.26
CA ASP A 763 0.88 7.19 -9.75
C ASP A 763 0.53 7.66 -11.17
N PHE A 764 0.26 6.73 -12.08
CA PHE A 764 -0.48 7.07 -13.31
C PHE A 764 -1.95 7.30 -12.94
N VAL A 765 -2.53 8.39 -13.47
CA VAL A 765 -3.90 8.80 -13.14
C VAL A 765 -4.71 9.15 -14.37
N GLU A 766 -6.02 9.05 -14.24
CA GLU A 766 -6.98 9.62 -15.20
C GLU A 766 -7.77 10.77 -14.59
N GLU A 767 -8.09 11.73 -15.45
CA GLU A 767 -8.82 12.95 -15.12
C GLU A 767 -10.32 12.63 -15.11
N VAL A 768 -10.92 12.48 -13.93
CA VAL A 768 -12.36 12.31 -13.79
C VAL A 768 -13.00 13.69 -13.97
N ARG A 769 -13.91 13.79 -14.95
CA ARG A 769 -14.69 14.99 -15.23
C ARG A 769 -16.13 14.79 -14.81
N GLY A 770 -16.69 15.79 -14.16
CA GLY A 770 -18.04 15.76 -13.59
C GLY A 770 -18.18 16.89 -12.58
N THR A 771 -19.02 16.68 -11.58
CA THR A 771 -19.25 17.63 -10.49
C THR A 771 -18.15 17.60 -9.42
N HIS A 772 -17.48 16.45 -9.28
CA HIS A 772 -16.29 16.24 -8.45
C HIS A 772 -15.08 16.03 -9.36
N PRO A 773 -14.56 17.08 -10.02
CA PRO A 773 -13.40 16.95 -10.88
C PRO A 773 -12.16 16.63 -10.04
N GLY A 774 -11.52 15.51 -10.32
CA GLY A 774 -10.28 15.11 -9.64
C GLY A 774 -9.52 14.03 -10.41
N PHE A 775 -8.41 13.58 -9.85
CA PHE A 775 -7.63 12.47 -10.42
C PHE A 775 -7.87 11.15 -9.68
N MET A 776 -8.00 10.06 -10.45
CA MET A 776 -8.10 8.69 -9.96
C MET A 776 -6.87 7.88 -10.42
N LYS A 777 -6.25 7.09 -9.53
CA LYS A 777 -5.19 6.13 -9.91
C LYS A 777 -5.75 5.09 -10.88
N ILE A 778 -5.07 4.85 -12.00
CA ILE A 778 -5.39 3.69 -12.85
C ILE A 778 -4.78 2.42 -12.24
N SER A 779 -5.53 1.32 -12.27
CA SER A 779 -4.95 -0.02 -12.05
C SER A 779 -4.05 -0.39 -13.23
N GLY A 780 -2.91 -1.03 -12.94
CA GLY A 780 -2.06 -1.59 -13.98
C GLY A 780 -1.39 -0.57 -14.90
N ARG A 781 -1.25 -0.95 -16.18
CA ARG A 781 -0.38 -0.25 -17.14
C ARG A 781 -1.12 0.87 -17.87
N PRO A 782 -0.48 2.04 -18.06
CA PRO A 782 -1.05 3.13 -18.84
C PRO A 782 -1.24 2.75 -20.31
N ARG A 783 -2.26 3.35 -20.92
CA ARG A 783 -2.71 3.05 -22.29
C ARG A 783 -1.69 3.46 -23.34
N ALA A 784 -1.38 2.55 -24.26
CA ALA A 784 -0.50 2.79 -25.38
C ALA A 784 -1.05 3.84 -26.36
N GLY A 785 -0.18 4.76 -26.80
CA GLY A 785 -0.51 5.75 -27.83
C GLY A 785 -1.50 6.84 -27.42
N ALA A 786 -1.89 6.90 -26.15
CA ALA A 786 -2.79 7.92 -25.59
C ALA A 786 -2.03 8.87 -24.64
N PRO A 787 -2.57 10.08 -24.39
CA PRO A 787 -2.07 10.95 -23.33
C PRO A 787 -2.18 10.29 -21.95
N ALA A 788 -1.20 10.53 -21.09
CA ALA A 788 -1.14 10.02 -19.72
C ALA A 788 -0.81 11.14 -18.74
N ASN A 789 -1.53 11.18 -17.62
CA ASN A 789 -1.21 12.02 -16.47
C ASN A 789 -0.43 11.19 -15.44
N MET A 790 0.51 11.84 -14.75
CA MET A 790 1.17 11.30 -13.57
C MET A 790 1.08 12.30 -12.43
N LEU A 791 0.69 11.84 -11.25
CA LEU A 791 0.92 12.56 -10.01
C LEU A 791 2.25 12.09 -9.42
N VAL A 792 3.07 13.05 -9.00
CA VAL A 792 4.44 12.86 -8.53
C VAL A 792 4.50 13.46 -7.12
N ARG A 793 4.57 12.60 -6.09
CA ARG A 793 4.68 13.01 -4.68
C ARG A 793 6.11 12.83 -4.20
N VAL A 794 6.65 13.85 -3.53
CA VAL A 794 8.08 13.91 -3.16
C VAL A 794 8.23 14.12 -1.66
N SER A 795 8.88 13.17 -0.98
CA SER A 795 9.16 13.28 0.46
C SER A 795 10.28 14.29 0.75
N GLY A 796 10.40 14.73 2.01
CA GLY A 796 11.62 15.39 2.50
C GLY A 796 11.86 16.82 1.99
N LEU A 797 11.05 17.36 1.07
CA LEU A 797 11.18 18.74 0.58
C LEU A 797 11.11 19.79 1.72
N LYS A 798 10.34 19.52 2.78
CA LYS A 798 10.30 20.36 3.99
C LYS A 798 11.58 20.26 4.83
N THR A 799 12.28 19.13 4.80
CA THR A 799 13.60 18.94 5.44
C THR A 799 14.71 19.60 4.61
N PHE A 800 14.57 19.63 3.29
CA PHE A 800 15.52 20.22 2.34
C PHE A 800 14.87 21.36 1.52
N PRO A 801 14.44 22.47 2.15
CA PRO A 801 13.62 23.51 1.52
C PRO A 801 14.34 24.34 0.43
N THR A 802 15.64 24.09 0.21
CA THR A 802 16.41 24.69 -0.88
C THR A 802 16.41 23.84 -2.15
N VAL A 803 15.76 22.67 -2.15
CA VAL A 803 15.57 21.84 -3.36
C VAL A 803 14.54 22.47 -4.28
N SER A 804 14.94 22.71 -5.53
CA SER A 804 14.06 23.09 -6.64
C SER A 804 13.89 21.91 -7.58
N LEU A 805 12.64 21.48 -7.81
CA LEU A 805 12.32 20.44 -8.79
C LEU A 805 12.01 21.08 -10.13
N ASN A 806 12.60 20.53 -11.20
CA ASN A 806 12.64 21.18 -12.52
C ASN A 806 11.82 20.42 -13.57
N SER A 807 11.96 19.09 -13.63
CA SER A 807 11.31 18.26 -14.65
C SER A 807 11.32 16.78 -14.27
N LEU A 808 10.47 16.00 -14.94
CA LEU A 808 10.49 14.54 -14.93
C LEU A 808 11.10 14.05 -16.25
N TYR A 809 12.07 13.13 -16.20
CA TYR A 809 12.53 12.43 -17.39
C TYR A 809 11.91 11.03 -17.47
N LEU A 810 11.57 10.60 -18.68
CA LEU A 810 11.33 9.20 -19.00
C LEU A 810 12.55 8.70 -19.76
N THR A 811 13.23 7.67 -19.27
CA THR A 811 14.44 7.13 -19.90
C THR A 811 14.31 5.65 -20.21
N ASP A 812 15.02 5.15 -21.22
CA ASP A 812 15.21 3.71 -21.38
C ASP A 812 16.12 3.15 -20.25
N ILE A 813 16.27 1.82 -20.22
CA ILE A 813 17.16 1.14 -19.26
C ILE A 813 18.66 1.27 -19.64
N GLN A 814 18.96 1.88 -20.79
CA GLN A 814 20.30 2.20 -21.26
C GLN A 814 20.72 3.64 -20.88
N GLY A 815 19.83 4.42 -20.25
CA GLY A 815 20.07 5.80 -19.80
C GLY A 815 19.80 6.88 -20.85
N THR A 816 19.20 6.55 -21.99
CA THR A 816 18.77 7.51 -23.00
C THR A 816 17.52 8.24 -22.52
N ILE A 817 17.51 9.58 -22.54
CA ILE A 817 16.29 10.36 -22.28
C ILE A 817 15.35 10.23 -23.48
N LEU A 818 14.20 9.59 -23.27
CA LEU A 818 13.15 9.41 -24.27
C LEU A 818 12.19 10.61 -24.28
N GLN A 819 11.89 11.17 -23.10
CA GLN A 819 11.04 12.35 -22.93
C GLN A 819 11.50 13.18 -21.73
N GLN A 820 11.30 14.51 -21.81
CA GLN A 820 11.32 15.43 -20.67
C GLN A 820 9.93 16.03 -20.51
N LEU A 821 9.38 15.98 -19.31
CA LEU A 821 8.06 16.50 -18.96
C LEU A 821 8.20 17.61 -17.91
N PRO A 822 7.46 18.72 -18.02
CA PRO A 822 7.42 19.74 -16.98
C PRO A 822 6.72 19.22 -15.73
N LEU A 823 7.18 19.65 -14.55
CA LEU A 823 6.52 19.41 -13.27
C LEU A 823 5.67 20.63 -12.91
N ASN A 824 4.36 20.52 -13.10
CA ASN A 824 3.42 21.56 -12.67
C ASN A 824 3.13 21.37 -11.18
N ARG A 825 3.18 22.45 -10.39
CA ARG A 825 2.74 22.40 -8.98
C ARG A 825 1.24 22.12 -8.91
N THR A 826 0.84 21.29 -7.96
CA THR A 826 -0.55 21.17 -7.53
C THR A 826 -0.81 22.08 -6.32
N ALA A 827 -2.01 22.01 -5.74
CA ALA A 827 -2.28 22.65 -4.46
C ALA A 827 -1.50 22.02 -3.29
N SER A 828 -1.31 20.70 -3.30
CA SER A 828 -0.51 20.00 -2.30
C SER A 828 0.98 20.30 -2.55
N PRO A 829 1.71 20.94 -1.61
CA PRO A 829 3.02 21.56 -1.89
C PRO A 829 4.15 20.57 -2.17
N ASP A 830 3.93 19.30 -1.84
CA ASP A 830 4.80 18.14 -2.09
C ASP A 830 4.32 17.26 -3.26
N THR A 831 3.26 17.66 -3.98
CA THR A 831 2.67 16.92 -5.11
C THR A 831 2.70 17.75 -6.41
N PHE A 832 3.09 17.10 -7.50
CA PHE A 832 3.30 17.71 -8.82
C PHE A 832 2.59 16.89 -9.90
N ARG A 833 2.02 17.56 -10.90
CA ARG A 833 1.43 16.90 -12.09
C ARG A 833 2.38 16.97 -13.27
N ALA A 834 2.71 15.82 -13.83
CA ALA A 834 3.36 15.68 -15.14
C ALA A 834 2.37 15.12 -16.16
N VAL A 835 2.50 15.52 -17.43
CA VAL A 835 1.62 15.06 -18.52
C VAL A 835 2.48 14.69 -19.73
N SER A 836 2.28 13.50 -20.27
CA SER A 836 2.83 13.09 -21.57
C SER A 836 1.70 12.95 -22.58
N ASN A 837 1.90 13.45 -23.81
CA ASN A 837 0.94 13.30 -24.91
C ASN A 837 0.87 11.86 -25.44
N SER A 838 1.93 11.08 -25.24
CA SER A 838 2.01 9.65 -25.57
C SER A 838 3.26 9.08 -24.90
N LEU A 839 3.10 8.11 -23.99
CA LEU A 839 4.24 7.49 -23.29
C LEU A 839 5.16 6.70 -24.26
N PRO A 840 6.43 6.45 -23.89
CA PRO A 840 7.34 5.60 -24.65
C PRO A 840 6.79 4.20 -24.90
N ARG A 841 7.14 3.61 -26.04
CA ARG A 841 6.72 2.24 -26.41
C ARG A 841 7.55 1.17 -25.71
N ASP A 842 8.85 1.40 -25.63
CA ASP A 842 9.80 0.55 -24.93
C ASP A 842 9.71 0.74 -23.41
N GLN A 843 10.34 -0.15 -22.64
CA GLN A 843 10.33 -0.08 -21.18
C GLN A 843 11.06 1.18 -20.69
N PHE A 844 10.48 1.89 -19.72
CA PHE A 844 11.04 3.18 -19.26
C PHE A 844 11.07 3.34 -17.73
N LEU A 845 12.14 3.98 -17.25
CA LEU A 845 12.25 4.50 -15.88
C LEU A 845 11.68 5.92 -15.81
N VAL A 846 11.15 6.29 -14.64
CA VAL A 846 10.74 7.65 -14.31
C VAL A 846 11.82 8.26 -13.42
N ILE A 847 12.38 9.39 -13.82
CA ILE A 847 13.46 10.07 -13.10
C ILE A 847 13.02 11.48 -12.71
N LEU A 848 13.00 11.76 -11.40
CA LEU A 848 12.83 13.10 -10.85
C LEU A 848 14.14 13.88 -10.98
N ASN A 849 14.09 15.07 -11.59
CA ASN A 849 15.24 15.95 -11.79
C ASN A 849 15.02 17.34 -11.18
N GLY A 850 16.02 17.82 -10.46
CA GLY A 850 16.02 19.12 -9.79
C GLY A 850 17.43 19.63 -9.49
N VAL A 851 17.53 20.60 -8.60
CA VAL A 851 18.80 21.10 -8.03
C VAL A 851 18.66 21.34 -6.52
N ASP A 852 19.76 21.21 -5.79
CA ASP A 852 19.84 21.63 -4.39
C ASP A 852 20.23 23.12 -4.24
N GLY A 853 20.26 23.62 -2.99
CA GLY A 853 20.66 25.00 -2.68
C GLY A 853 22.12 25.36 -3.01
N ALA A 854 23.00 24.37 -3.26
CA ALA A 854 24.36 24.57 -3.74
C ALA A 854 24.45 24.51 -5.29
N ARG A 855 23.33 24.23 -5.97
CA ARG A 855 23.19 24.00 -7.42
C ARG A 855 23.84 22.71 -7.91
N ASN A 856 24.00 21.70 -7.05
CA ASN A 856 24.21 20.33 -7.51
C ASN A 856 22.92 19.81 -8.13
N THR A 857 23.02 18.97 -9.16
CA THR A 857 21.87 18.29 -9.76
C THR A 857 21.31 17.25 -8.80
N LEU A 858 20.02 17.31 -8.51
CA LEU A 858 19.28 16.29 -7.75
C LEU A 858 18.64 15.31 -8.73
N GLN A 859 18.83 14.01 -8.48
CA GLN A 859 18.31 12.93 -9.31
C GLN A 859 17.77 11.79 -8.44
N ARG A 860 16.52 11.38 -8.65
CA ARG A 860 15.91 10.17 -8.02
C ARG A 860 15.24 9.33 -9.10
N VAL A 861 15.49 8.02 -9.08
CA VAL A 861 15.06 7.06 -10.10
C VAL A 861 14.00 6.13 -9.54
N SER A 862 12.91 5.92 -10.28
CA SER A 862 11.85 4.96 -9.92
C SER A 862 12.40 3.55 -9.70
N PRO A 863 11.90 2.79 -8.72
CA PRO A 863 12.39 1.43 -8.47
C PRO A 863 12.13 0.50 -9.66
N SER A 864 10.90 0.46 -10.17
CA SER A 864 10.48 -0.44 -11.24
C SER A 864 10.55 0.18 -12.64
N LEU A 865 10.72 -0.67 -13.65
CA LEU A 865 10.50 -0.32 -15.06
C LEU A 865 9.01 -0.28 -15.38
N ASN A 866 8.60 0.76 -16.09
CA ASN A 866 7.26 0.97 -16.59
C ASN A 866 7.10 0.42 -18.01
N THR A 867 5.87 0.09 -18.35
CA THR A 867 5.45 -0.43 -19.65
C THR A 867 4.04 0.08 -19.94
N ILE A 868 3.77 0.40 -21.21
CA ILE A 868 2.41 0.65 -21.70
C ILE A 868 1.72 -0.68 -22.06
N SER A 869 0.41 -0.67 -22.20
CA SER A 869 -0.34 -1.76 -22.86
C SER A 869 -1.33 -1.21 -23.88
N ALA A 870 -1.54 -1.92 -24.98
CA ALA A 870 -2.61 -1.63 -25.93
C ALA A 870 -3.99 -2.03 -25.36
N SER A 871 -4.01 -3.05 -24.50
CA SER A 871 -5.18 -3.44 -23.72
C SER A 871 -5.38 -2.57 -22.48
N ARG A 872 -6.63 -2.39 -22.06
CA ARG A 872 -6.99 -1.85 -20.75
C ARG A 872 -8.06 -2.73 -20.11
N VAL A 873 -7.83 -3.13 -18.87
CA VAL A 873 -8.83 -3.74 -17.99
C VAL A 873 -9.36 -2.68 -17.04
N GLN A 874 -10.66 -2.69 -16.75
CA GLN A 874 -11.30 -1.90 -15.70
C GLN A 874 -12.20 -2.81 -14.87
N LEU A 875 -12.14 -2.70 -13.54
CA LEU A 875 -13.07 -3.36 -12.61
C LEU A 875 -14.13 -2.34 -12.20
N LEU A 876 -15.40 -2.70 -12.39
CA LEU A 876 -16.55 -1.83 -12.12
C LEU A 876 -17.17 -2.21 -10.77
N ASN A 877 -16.44 -1.94 -9.70
CA ASN A 877 -16.81 -2.36 -8.34
C ASN A 877 -17.59 -1.27 -7.58
N THR A 878 -18.78 -1.63 -7.12
CA THR A 878 -19.59 -0.84 -6.16
C THR A 878 -19.64 -1.46 -4.76
N LEU A 879 -18.92 -2.56 -4.50
CA LEU A 879 -18.91 -3.22 -3.20
C LEU A 879 -17.92 -2.55 -2.24
N THR A 880 -18.40 -2.19 -1.05
CA THR A 880 -17.60 -1.63 0.05
C THR A 880 -17.06 -2.68 1.01
N SER A 881 -17.55 -3.92 0.93
CA SER A 881 -17.15 -5.08 1.74
C SER A 881 -17.69 -6.37 1.13
N LEU A 882 -17.06 -7.48 1.47
CA LEU A 882 -17.57 -8.83 1.29
C LEU A 882 -18.03 -9.38 2.65
N TYR A 883 -18.89 -10.39 2.68
CA TYR A 883 -19.32 -11.04 3.91
C TYR A 883 -19.28 -12.58 3.78
N PRO A 884 -18.98 -13.35 4.86
CA PRO A 884 -18.89 -14.80 4.80
C PRO A 884 -20.19 -15.48 4.35
N GLY A 885 -20.06 -16.49 3.49
CA GLY A 885 -21.19 -17.28 2.95
C GLY A 885 -21.95 -16.61 1.80
N GLU A 886 -21.63 -15.38 1.43
CA GLU A 886 -22.31 -14.65 0.35
C GLU A 886 -21.63 -14.80 -1.02
N LYS A 887 -22.39 -14.45 -2.06
CA LYS A 887 -21.96 -14.49 -3.46
C LYS A 887 -22.09 -13.11 -4.07
N TYR A 888 -21.11 -12.76 -4.90
CA TYR A 888 -21.01 -11.45 -5.54
C TYR A 888 -20.61 -11.62 -7.00
N GLU A 889 -20.99 -10.65 -7.83
CA GLU A 889 -20.56 -10.59 -9.23
C GLU A 889 -19.87 -9.25 -9.45
N ILE A 890 -18.57 -9.29 -9.81
CA ILE A 890 -17.76 -8.11 -10.10
C ILE A 890 -17.70 -7.95 -11.62
N PRO A 891 -18.41 -6.97 -12.21
CA PRO A 891 -18.28 -6.69 -13.63
C PRO A 891 -16.91 -6.08 -13.96
N PHE A 892 -16.40 -6.40 -15.13
CA PHE A 892 -15.18 -5.82 -15.68
C PHE A 892 -15.34 -5.51 -17.17
N THR A 893 -14.52 -4.60 -17.68
CA THR A 893 -14.46 -4.26 -19.11
C THR A 893 -13.03 -4.42 -19.60
N VAL A 894 -12.87 -5.03 -20.77
CA VAL A 894 -11.58 -5.10 -21.49
C VAL A 894 -11.72 -4.34 -22.80
N ASN A 895 -10.85 -3.35 -23.02
CA ASN A 895 -10.82 -2.49 -24.19
C ASN A 895 -9.46 -2.64 -24.91
N ASN A 896 -9.47 -2.90 -26.22
CA ASN A 896 -8.25 -2.93 -27.03
C ASN A 896 -8.11 -1.63 -27.82
N SER A 897 -6.98 -0.94 -27.67
CA SER A 897 -6.65 0.27 -28.42
C SER A 897 -5.53 0.11 -29.46
N GLY A 898 -4.94 -1.09 -29.55
CA GLY A 898 -3.95 -1.46 -30.57
C GLY A 898 -4.58 -2.13 -31.80
N SER A 899 -3.77 -2.90 -32.52
CA SER A 899 -4.23 -3.78 -33.61
C SER A 899 -5.16 -4.88 -33.11
N GLU A 900 -6.03 -5.38 -33.98
CA GLU A 900 -6.92 -6.50 -33.66
C GLU A 900 -6.15 -7.70 -33.11
N SER A 901 -6.54 -8.17 -31.93
CA SER A 901 -5.81 -9.18 -31.16
C SER A 901 -6.76 -10.13 -30.42
N ASN A 902 -6.29 -11.36 -30.18
CA ASN A 902 -6.91 -12.29 -29.24
C ASN A 902 -6.27 -12.11 -27.86
N PHE A 903 -7.08 -11.83 -26.86
CA PHE A 903 -6.69 -11.75 -25.45
C PHE A 903 -7.21 -12.97 -24.69
N THR A 904 -6.35 -13.58 -23.88
CA THR A 904 -6.74 -14.53 -22.84
C THR A 904 -7.03 -13.73 -21.57
N ILE A 905 -8.13 -14.05 -20.88
CA ILE A 905 -8.47 -13.43 -19.61
C ILE A 905 -8.09 -14.40 -18.49
N LEU A 906 -7.25 -13.93 -17.57
CA LEU A 906 -6.83 -14.66 -16.39
C LEU A 906 -7.41 -13.96 -15.16
N VAL A 907 -8.09 -14.70 -14.30
CA VAL A 907 -8.77 -14.17 -13.11
C VAL A 907 -8.30 -14.94 -11.88
N GLN A 908 -8.06 -14.22 -10.79
CA GLN A 908 -7.70 -14.80 -9.51
C GLN A 908 -8.23 -13.95 -8.35
N GLY A 909 -8.64 -14.60 -7.26
CA GLY A 909 -9.04 -13.95 -6.01
C GLY A 909 -8.73 -14.84 -4.81
N GLY A 910 -7.46 -15.15 -4.56
CA GLY A 910 -7.10 -16.19 -3.57
C GLY A 910 -7.65 -17.58 -3.90
N GLU A 911 -7.45 -18.54 -3.00
CA GLU A 911 -7.99 -19.90 -3.16
C GLU A 911 -9.47 -19.95 -2.74
N GLY A 912 -10.31 -20.57 -3.58
CA GLY A 912 -11.71 -20.89 -3.25
C GLY A 912 -12.74 -19.77 -3.41
N PHE A 913 -12.36 -18.49 -3.55
CA PHE A 913 -13.33 -17.40 -3.72
C PHE A 913 -13.83 -17.25 -5.17
N VAL A 914 -12.94 -17.31 -6.17
CA VAL A 914 -13.35 -17.20 -7.58
C VAL A 914 -14.01 -18.52 -7.99
N SER A 915 -15.32 -18.47 -8.22
CA SER A 915 -16.13 -19.64 -8.55
C SER A 915 -16.34 -19.81 -10.06
N GLU A 916 -16.42 -18.71 -10.80
CA GLU A 916 -16.68 -18.65 -12.23
C GLU A 916 -16.22 -17.27 -12.75
N PHE A 917 -15.79 -17.17 -14.01
CA PHE A 917 -15.61 -15.88 -14.68
C PHE A 917 -15.80 -16.02 -16.18
N HIS A 918 -16.39 -15.02 -16.83
CA HIS A 918 -16.55 -15.02 -18.28
C HIS A 918 -16.37 -13.61 -18.86
N PRO A 919 -15.86 -13.49 -20.10
CA PRO A 919 -15.32 -14.56 -20.96
C PRO A 919 -13.88 -14.97 -20.57
N HIS A 920 -13.45 -16.20 -20.92
CA HIS A 920 -12.06 -16.65 -20.75
C HIS A 920 -11.11 -16.16 -21.87
N SER A 921 -11.64 -15.82 -23.04
CA SER A 921 -10.88 -15.24 -24.14
C SER A 921 -11.75 -14.33 -25.00
N ILE A 922 -11.15 -13.31 -25.59
CA ILE A 922 -11.84 -12.26 -26.36
C ILE A 922 -11.02 -11.92 -27.60
N ARG A 923 -11.67 -11.82 -28.76
CA ARG A 923 -11.12 -11.16 -29.94
C ARG A 923 -11.62 -9.73 -29.96
N LEU A 924 -10.70 -8.77 -29.92
CA LEU A 924 -11.02 -7.34 -29.91
C LEU A 924 -10.33 -6.62 -31.07
N SER A 925 -11.11 -6.01 -31.96
CA SER A 925 -10.64 -5.06 -32.96
C SER A 925 -10.23 -3.72 -32.32
N THR A 926 -9.61 -2.82 -33.08
CA THR A 926 -9.13 -1.52 -32.59
C THR A 926 -10.28 -0.64 -32.06
N ASN A 927 -10.12 -0.13 -30.83
CA ASN A 927 -11.11 0.60 -30.02
C ASN A 927 -12.39 -0.20 -29.69
N GLN A 928 -12.36 -1.54 -29.77
CA GLN A 928 -13.45 -2.39 -29.30
C GLN A 928 -13.30 -2.67 -27.80
N ALA A 929 -14.41 -2.55 -27.07
CA ALA A 929 -14.54 -3.00 -25.70
C ALA A 929 -15.54 -4.16 -25.58
N VAL A 930 -15.29 -5.06 -24.63
CA VAL A 930 -16.20 -6.15 -24.23
C VAL A 930 -16.28 -6.20 -22.71
N ASN A 931 -17.49 -6.39 -22.18
CA ASN A 931 -17.72 -6.60 -20.76
C ASN A 931 -17.64 -8.09 -20.41
N GLY A 932 -17.21 -8.37 -19.18
CA GLY A 932 -17.25 -9.67 -18.54
C GLY A 932 -17.61 -9.53 -17.07
N SER A 933 -17.64 -10.66 -16.35
CA SER A 933 -17.86 -10.68 -14.91
C SER A 933 -17.07 -11.79 -14.21
N VAL A 934 -16.78 -11.57 -12.93
CA VAL A 934 -16.18 -12.54 -12.01
C VAL A 934 -17.17 -12.84 -10.90
N LYS A 935 -17.56 -14.12 -10.75
CA LYS A 935 -18.44 -14.56 -9.66
C LYS A 935 -17.60 -15.01 -8.47
N LEU A 936 -17.65 -14.21 -7.42
CA LEU A 936 -17.06 -14.50 -6.12
C LEU A 936 -18.06 -15.27 -5.25
N ASN A 937 -17.58 -16.29 -4.56
CA ASN A 937 -18.33 -17.07 -3.57
C ASN A 937 -17.46 -17.11 -2.31
N VAL A 938 -17.81 -16.33 -1.29
CA VAL A 938 -17.06 -16.28 -0.04
C VAL A 938 -17.46 -17.49 0.81
N PRO A 939 -16.54 -18.40 1.18
CA PRO A 939 -16.87 -19.50 2.08
C PRO A 939 -17.48 -19.01 3.41
N ALA A 940 -18.45 -19.76 3.94
CA ALA A 940 -19.06 -19.44 5.24
C ALA A 940 -18.06 -19.60 6.42
N SER A 941 -16.96 -20.31 6.19
CA SER A 941 -15.84 -20.48 7.13
C SER A 941 -14.73 -19.43 6.97
N THR A 942 -14.88 -18.45 6.07
CA THR A 942 -13.87 -17.40 5.87
C THR A 942 -13.89 -16.42 7.05
N GLU A 943 -12.74 -16.24 7.68
CA GLU A 943 -12.59 -15.35 8.83
C GLU A 943 -12.80 -13.87 8.43
N PRO A 944 -13.62 -13.11 9.17
CA PRO A 944 -13.71 -11.66 9.01
C PRO A 944 -12.36 -10.98 9.28
N GLY A 945 -11.87 -10.24 8.29
CA GLY A 945 -10.50 -9.75 8.15
C GLY A 945 -9.72 -10.42 7.02
N THR A 946 -10.25 -11.47 6.38
CA THR A 946 -9.62 -12.08 5.19
C THR A 946 -9.60 -11.09 4.03
N LEU A 947 -8.44 -10.87 3.44
CA LEU A 947 -8.20 -9.88 2.39
C LEU A 947 -8.27 -10.54 1.00
N LEU A 948 -9.34 -10.27 0.25
CA LEU A 948 -9.46 -10.69 -1.14
C LEU A 948 -8.69 -9.72 -2.04
N THR A 949 -7.58 -10.17 -2.61
CA THR A 949 -6.95 -9.52 -3.77
C THR A 949 -7.48 -10.16 -5.05
N LEU A 950 -8.45 -9.51 -5.69
CA LEU A 950 -8.95 -9.85 -7.02
C LEU A 950 -8.06 -9.20 -8.08
N THR A 951 -7.46 -10.01 -8.94
CA THR A 951 -6.75 -9.57 -10.15
C THR A 951 -7.45 -10.12 -11.39
N VAL A 952 -7.73 -9.24 -12.35
CA VAL A 952 -8.21 -9.60 -13.70
C VAL A 952 -7.18 -9.11 -14.71
N GLN A 953 -6.53 -10.04 -15.41
CA GLN A 953 -5.47 -9.76 -16.39
C GLN A 953 -5.95 -10.12 -17.80
N SER A 954 -5.67 -9.26 -18.77
CA SER A 954 -5.81 -9.55 -20.20
C SER A 954 -4.42 -9.69 -20.84
N GLU A 955 -4.12 -10.84 -21.43
CA GLU A 955 -2.80 -11.19 -21.99
C GLU A 955 -2.94 -11.62 -23.46
N THR A 956 -2.08 -11.13 -24.35
CA THR A 956 -2.07 -11.54 -25.76
C THR A 956 -1.64 -13.00 -25.93
N ALA A 957 -2.05 -13.66 -27.02
CA ALA A 957 -1.78 -15.08 -27.26
C ALA A 957 -0.27 -15.45 -27.34
N ASP A 958 0.60 -14.49 -27.62
CA ASP A 958 2.06 -14.60 -27.62
C ASP A 958 2.71 -14.11 -26.31
N LYS A 959 1.92 -13.63 -25.35
CA LYS A 959 2.32 -13.03 -24.06
C LYS A 959 3.21 -11.79 -24.16
N SER A 960 3.25 -11.11 -25.32
CA SER A 960 4.09 -9.92 -25.52
C SER A 960 3.48 -8.64 -24.91
N ASP A 961 2.16 -8.50 -24.95
CA ASP A 961 1.42 -7.44 -24.27
C ASP A 961 0.44 -8.03 -23.24
N PHE A 962 0.38 -7.41 -22.07
CA PHE A 962 -0.63 -7.69 -21.07
C PHE A 962 -0.91 -6.45 -20.21
N ASN A 963 -2.17 -6.34 -19.76
CA ASN A 963 -2.60 -5.40 -18.74
C ASN A 963 -3.46 -6.10 -17.70
N TYR A 964 -3.70 -5.44 -16.57
CA TYR A 964 -4.47 -5.99 -15.46
C TYR A 964 -5.20 -4.89 -14.69
N ALA A 965 -6.32 -5.27 -14.07
CA ALA A 965 -6.99 -4.50 -13.04
C ALA A 965 -6.88 -5.24 -11.71
N PHE A 966 -6.73 -4.48 -10.63
CA PHE A 966 -6.53 -4.98 -9.27
C PHE A 966 -7.59 -4.36 -8.37
N LEU A 967 -8.31 -5.19 -7.62
CA LEU A 967 -9.30 -4.78 -6.64
C LEU A 967 -9.01 -5.53 -5.33
N GLN A 968 -8.93 -4.80 -4.23
CA GLN A 968 -8.73 -5.38 -2.91
C GLN A 968 -9.98 -5.14 -2.06
N LEU A 969 -10.60 -6.22 -1.59
CA LEU A 969 -11.81 -6.18 -0.76
C LEU A 969 -11.55 -6.92 0.55
N ALA A 970 -12.01 -6.36 1.66
CA ALA A 970 -12.04 -7.05 2.94
C ALA A 970 -13.31 -7.92 3.06
N VAL A 971 -13.17 -9.12 3.60
CA VAL A 971 -14.29 -9.88 4.16
C VAL A 971 -14.59 -9.29 5.54
N SER A 972 -15.63 -8.47 5.61
CA SER A 972 -16.14 -7.89 6.85
C SER A 972 -17.09 -8.86 7.56
N GLN A 973 -17.27 -8.70 8.87
CA GLN A 973 -18.38 -9.34 9.59
C GLN A 973 -19.62 -8.47 9.39
N LYS A 974 -20.79 -9.07 9.13
CA LYS A 974 -22.04 -8.30 9.18
C LYS A 974 -22.26 -7.84 10.61
N VAL A 975 -22.35 -6.53 10.81
CA VAL A 975 -22.62 -5.95 12.12
C VAL A 975 -24.11 -6.15 12.42
N THR A 976 -24.44 -7.31 12.99
CA THR A 976 -25.78 -7.64 13.51
C THR A 976 -25.98 -7.14 14.94
N ASP A 977 -24.90 -6.77 15.61
CA ASP A 977 -24.85 -6.38 17.01
C ASP A 977 -24.32 -4.96 17.16
N PHE A 978 -24.99 -4.15 17.98
CA PHE A 978 -24.61 -2.77 18.28
C PHE A 978 -24.53 -2.44 19.77
N ASP A 979 -24.73 -3.43 20.65
CA ASP A 979 -24.57 -3.26 22.08
C ASP A 979 -23.08 -3.37 22.48
N PRO A 980 -22.54 -2.48 23.32
CA PRO A 980 -21.17 -2.59 23.81
C PRO A 980 -21.05 -3.64 24.93
N PRO A 981 -19.92 -4.37 25.02
CA PRO A 981 -19.64 -5.26 26.15
C PRO A 981 -19.82 -4.58 27.52
N LEU A 982 -20.70 -5.13 28.35
CA LEU A 982 -21.02 -4.56 29.66
C LEU A 982 -19.94 -4.96 30.67
N CYS A 983 -19.14 -3.99 31.12
CA CYS A 983 -18.18 -4.19 32.20
C CYS A 983 -18.74 -3.70 33.54
N ASN A 984 -18.87 -4.62 34.50
CA ASN A 984 -19.32 -4.36 35.87
C ASN A 984 -18.18 -4.62 36.85
N ILE A 985 -17.77 -3.61 37.62
CA ILE A 985 -16.76 -3.76 38.68
C ILE A 985 -17.39 -4.54 39.85
N THR A 986 -16.84 -5.70 40.20
CA THR A 986 -17.36 -6.62 41.22
C THR A 986 -16.63 -6.55 42.55
N SER A 987 -15.36 -6.13 42.56
CA SER A 987 -14.56 -5.95 43.78
C SER A 987 -13.54 -4.83 43.61
N LEU A 988 -13.28 -4.08 44.68
CA LEU A 988 -12.25 -3.05 44.72
C LEU A 988 -11.54 -3.08 46.08
N LYS A 989 -10.22 -3.22 46.08
CA LYS A 989 -9.37 -3.39 47.28
C LYS A 989 -8.20 -2.41 47.23
N GLN A 990 -8.28 -1.35 48.03
CA GLN A 990 -7.36 -0.22 47.99
C GLN A 990 -6.42 -0.23 49.21
N ASN A 991 -5.12 -0.48 48.99
CA ASN A 991 -4.09 -0.39 50.04
C ASN A 991 -3.23 0.88 49.93
N CYS A 992 -3.66 1.88 49.15
CA CYS A 992 -2.89 3.09 48.81
C CYS A 992 -3.12 4.28 49.77
N SER A 993 -3.72 4.08 50.94
CA SER A 993 -3.98 5.15 51.90
C SER A 993 -2.70 5.60 52.61
N SER A 994 -2.40 6.90 52.57
CA SER A 994 -1.22 7.57 53.15
C SER A 994 0.09 7.44 52.35
N LEU A 995 0.11 8.01 51.13
CA LEU A 995 1.30 8.03 50.27
C LEU A 995 1.95 9.42 50.17
N THR A 996 3.25 9.49 50.49
CA THR A 996 4.17 10.42 49.86
C THR A 996 4.59 9.88 48.49
N LYS A 997 5.10 10.76 47.61
CA LYS A 997 5.35 10.44 46.20
C LYS A 997 6.37 9.32 45.98
N ASP A 998 7.26 9.11 46.95
CA ASP A 998 8.48 8.29 46.81
C ASP A 998 8.28 6.81 47.20
N HIS A 999 7.11 6.43 47.74
CA HIS A 999 6.81 5.06 48.18
C HIS A 999 5.69 4.36 47.38
N CYS A 1000 5.16 5.00 46.33
CA CYS A 1000 4.00 4.50 45.58
C CYS A 1000 4.22 3.14 44.88
N SER A 1001 5.47 2.76 44.60
CA SER A 1001 5.84 1.56 43.84
C SER A 1001 5.88 0.28 44.68
N SER A 1002 5.91 0.40 46.00
CA SER A 1002 5.92 -0.74 46.94
C SER A 1002 4.51 -1.18 47.38
N LEU A 1003 3.50 -0.37 47.08
CA LEU A 1003 2.10 -0.64 47.38
C LEU A 1003 1.31 -0.82 46.08
N SER A 1004 0.21 -1.57 46.17
CA SER A 1004 -0.71 -1.76 45.06
C SER A 1004 -2.17 -1.76 45.54
N TRP A 1005 -3.05 -1.38 44.63
CA TRP A 1005 -4.48 -1.64 44.75
C TRP A 1005 -4.87 -2.76 43.78
N SER A 1006 -6.05 -3.34 43.97
CA SER A 1006 -6.59 -4.35 43.06
C SER A 1006 -8.08 -4.16 42.82
N MET A 1007 -8.53 -4.60 41.65
CA MET A 1007 -9.93 -4.62 41.26
C MET A 1007 -10.27 -5.97 40.64
N GLU A 1008 -11.55 -6.33 40.70
CA GLU A 1008 -12.15 -7.37 39.87
C GLU A 1008 -13.29 -6.72 39.07
N ALA A 1009 -13.38 -7.03 37.78
CA ALA A 1009 -14.54 -6.75 36.97
C ALA A 1009 -15.05 -8.03 36.28
N LYS A 1010 -16.37 -8.10 36.13
CA LYS A 1010 -17.06 -9.04 35.25
C LYS A 1010 -17.39 -8.29 33.96
N ILE A 1011 -16.83 -8.74 32.84
CA ILE A 1011 -17.18 -8.23 31.51
C ILE A 1011 -18.07 -9.26 30.84
N SER A 1012 -19.20 -8.83 30.29
CA SER A 1012 -20.14 -9.71 29.61
C SER A 1012 -20.72 -9.07 28.36
N ASP A 1013 -20.73 -9.83 27.27
CA ASP A 1013 -21.37 -9.48 26.02
C ASP A 1013 -22.63 -10.34 25.82
N ASN A 1014 -23.75 -9.71 25.48
CA ASN A 1014 -25.02 -10.39 25.26
C ASN A 1014 -25.23 -10.74 23.77
N GLY A 1015 -24.62 -10.02 22.84
CA GLY A 1015 -24.77 -10.23 21.40
C GLY A 1015 -23.71 -11.19 20.84
N THR A 1016 -22.47 -10.74 20.62
CA THR A 1016 -21.40 -11.57 20.05
C THR A 1016 -20.52 -12.31 21.09
N ARG A 1017 -19.20 -12.13 21.07
CA ARG A 1017 -18.19 -12.65 21.99
C ARG A 1017 -17.10 -11.60 22.16
N ILE A 1018 -16.41 -11.60 23.29
CA ILE A 1018 -15.32 -10.65 23.54
C ILE A 1018 -14.08 -11.07 22.73
N GLU A 1019 -13.57 -10.22 21.86
CA GLU A 1019 -12.37 -10.50 21.04
C GLU A 1019 -11.09 -10.21 21.85
N LYS A 1020 -11.03 -9.02 22.49
CA LYS A 1020 -9.81 -8.53 23.13
C LYS A 1020 -10.13 -7.65 24.34
N ILE A 1021 -9.36 -7.81 25.42
CA ILE A 1021 -9.43 -6.98 26.62
C ILE A 1021 -8.05 -6.40 26.90
N TYR A 1022 -8.00 -5.10 27.20
CA TYR A 1022 -6.77 -4.37 27.48
C TYR A 1022 -7.00 -3.30 28.57
N ARG A 1023 -5.94 -2.92 29.27
CA ARG A 1023 -5.95 -1.83 30.25
C ARG A 1023 -5.35 -0.58 29.64
N ASN A 1024 -5.97 0.57 29.86
CA ASN A 1024 -5.38 1.87 29.60
C ASN A 1024 -4.93 2.50 30.92
N PHE A 1025 -3.66 2.90 30.99
CA PHE A 1025 -3.09 3.72 32.06
C PHE A 1025 -2.54 5.00 31.43
N ARG A 1026 -3.24 6.13 31.56
CA ARG A 1026 -2.80 7.46 31.08
C ARG A 1026 -2.01 7.41 29.76
N ASN A 1027 -2.71 7.04 28.70
CA ASN A 1027 -2.21 6.99 27.31
C ASN A 1027 -1.17 5.88 27.03
N SER A 1028 -1.08 4.87 27.90
CA SER A 1028 -0.40 3.59 27.63
C SER A 1028 -1.38 2.43 27.73
N THR A 1029 -1.33 1.50 26.76
CA THR A 1029 -2.23 0.36 26.68
C THR A 1029 -1.45 -0.94 26.93
N LEU A 1030 -2.00 -1.84 27.73
CA LEU A 1030 -1.39 -3.13 28.07
C LEU A 1030 -2.43 -4.25 27.93
N ILE A 1031 -2.16 -5.17 27.01
CA ILE A 1031 -2.89 -6.43 26.84
C ILE A 1031 -2.78 -7.26 28.13
N LEU A 1032 -3.86 -7.94 28.50
CA LEU A 1032 -3.83 -8.90 29.61
C LEU A 1032 -3.03 -10.13 29.21
N LYS A 1033 -2.02 -10.52 30.00
CA LYS A 1033 -1.31 -11.80 29.79
C LYS A 1033 -2.32 -12.93 29.68
N GLU A 1034 -2.08 -13.85 28.76
CA GLU A 1034 -2.98 -14.94 28.35
C GLU A 1034 -3.45 -15.83 29.53
N GLN A 1035 -4.49 -15.39 30.20
CA GLN A 1035 -5.35 -16.23 31.04
C GLN A 1035 -6.77 -16.05 30.53
N GLU A 1036 -7.30 -17.15 30.00
CA GLU A 1036 -8.58 -17.24 29.27
C GLU A 1036 -8.59 -16.49 27.93
N LYS A 1037 -8.56 -17.27 26.83
CA LYS A 1037 -9.01 -16.77 25.51
C LYS A 1037 -10.44 -16.26 25.70
N ALA A 1038 -10.73 -15.02 25.32
CA ALA A 1038 -12.01 -14.37 25.56
C ALA A 1038 -13.19 -14.90 24.70
N GLU A 1039 -13.07 -16.12 24.16
CA GLU A 1039 -14.02 -16.84 23.31
C GLU A 1039 -15.37 -17.20 23.97
N THR A 1040 -15.68 -16.54 25.09
CA THR A 1040 -16.87 -16.67 25.94
C THR A 1040 -17.74 -15.41 25.87
N LYS A 1041 -18.98 -15.51 26.35
CA LYS A 1041 -19.86 -14.35 26.57
C LYS A 1041 -19.61 -13.63 27.90
N GLU A 1042 -18.75 -14.16 28.76
CA GLU A 1042 -18.39 -13.60 30.06
C GLU A 1042 -16.92 -13.89 30.35
N VAL A 1043 -16.19 -12.87 30.81
CA VAL A 1043 -14.78 -12.96 31.25
C VAL A 1043 -14.63 -12.25 32.60
N ARG A 1044 -13.86 -12.84 33.51
CA ARG A 1044 -13.49 -12.20 34.78
C ARG A 1044 -12.10 -11.61 34.71
N VAL A 1045 -11.98 -10.39 35.18
CA VAL A 1045 -10.80 -9.56 34.97
C VAL A 1045 -10.31 -9.05 36.32
N ILE A 1046 -9.36 -9.76 36.92
CA ILE A 1046 -8.70 -9.41 38.19
C ILE A 1046 -7.41 -8.66 37.88
N GLN A 1047 -7.28 -7.43 38.36
CA GLN A 1047 -6.08 -6.60 38.19
C GLN A 1047 -5.45 -6.23 39.52
N THR A 1048 -4.12 -6.22 39.55
CA THR A 1048 -3.31 -5.56 40.60
C THR A 1048 -2.48 -4.47 39.93
N ILE A 1049 -2.49 -3.27 40.52
CA ILE A 1049 -2.01 -2.02 39.93
C ILE A 1049 -1.18 -1.28 40.98
N SER A 1050 0.01 -0.80 40.60
CA SER A 1050 0.88 0.00 41.47
C SER A 1050 0.17 1.27 41.93
N CYS A 1051 0.30 1.63 43.21
CA CYS A 1051 -0.26 2.88 43.73
C CYS A 1051 0.39 4.14 43.14
N CYS A 1052 1.37 4.04 42.25
CA CYS A 1052 1.82 5.17 41.41
C CYS A 1052 0.77 5.57 40.35
N PHE A 1053 -0.20 4.72 40.05
CA PHE A 1053 -1.34 5.01 39.18
C PHE A 1053 -2.62 5.09 40.03
N ASN A 1054 -3.33 6.21 39.95
CA ASN A 1054 -4.60 6.46 40.66
C ASN A 1054 -5.83 6.17 39.79
N GLU A 1055 -5.62 5.55 38.63
CA GLU A 1055 -6.54 5.54 37.49
C GLU A 1055 -6.25 4.31 36.61
N VAL A 1056 -7.29 3.63 36.16
CA VAL A 1056 -7.23 2.66 35.05
C VAL A 1056 -8.56 2.65 34.32
N ASP A 1057 -8.52 2.48 33.00
CA ASP A 1057 -9.66 2.00 32.24
C ASP A 1057 -9.40 0.56 31.83
N ILE A 1058 -10.39 -0.30 31.94
CA ILE A 1058 -10.39 -1.58 31.21
C ILE A 1058 -11.33 -1.40 30.02
N THR A 1059 -10.81 -1.66 28.82
CA THR A 1059 -11.61 -1.67 27.61
C THR A 1059 -11.69 -3.10 27.10
N ALA A 1060 -12.90 -3.51 26.72
CA ALA A 1060 -13.19 -4.76 26.06
C ALA A 1060 -13.80 -4.48 24.69
N VAL A 1061 -13.30 -5.17 23.67
CA VAL A 1061 -13.79 -5.08 22.29
C VAL A 1061 -14.31 -6.44 21.87
N ASP A 1062 -15.47 -6.48 21.23
CA ASP A 1062 -16.11 -7.71 20.76
C ASP A 1062 -15.65 -8.13 19.34
N THR A 1063 -16.15 -9.27 18.84
CA THR A 1063 -15.78 -9.78 17.50
C THR A 1063 -16.12 -8.84 16.34
N VAL A 1064 -17.10 -7.95 16.49
CA VAL A 1064 -17.50 -6.97 15.46
C VAL A 1064 -16.91 -5.57 15.69
N GLY A 1065 -16.19 -5.31 16.80
CA GLY A 1065 -15.63 -4.00 17.11
C GLY A 1065 -16.56 -3.08 17.92
N ASN A 1066 -17.59 -3.59 18.60
CA ASN A 1066 -18.24 -2.86 19.69
C ASN A 1066 -17.25 -2.68 20.86
N VAL A 1067 -17.34 -1.55 21.56
CA VAL A 1067 -16.32 -1.12 22.55
C VAL A 1067 -16.99 -0.82 23.89
N GLY A 1068 -16.69 -1.63 24.91
CA GLY A 1068 -17.12 -1.43 26.29
C GLY A 1068 -15.96 -0.93 27.16
N LYS A 1069 -16.15 0.18 27.88
CA LYS A 1069 -15.14 0.75 28.80
C LYS A 1069 -15.65 0.69 30.25
N CYS A 1070 -14.77 0.43 31.21
CA CYS A 1070 -15.02 0.63 32.63
C CYS A 1070 -13.82 1.31 33.30
N GLU A 1071 -14.10 2.45 33.92
CA GLU A 1071 -13.13 3.40 34.48
C GLU A 1071 -13.10 3.26 36.01
N VAL A 1072 -11.90 3.26 36.60
CA VAL A 1072 -11.69 3.31 38.05
C VAL A 1072 -10.72 4.44 38.37
N ARG A 1073 -11.20 5.49 39.03
CA ARG A 1073 -10.41 6.62 39.51
C ARG A 1073 -10.42 6.72 41.05
N PHE A 1074 -9.29 7.12 41.61
CA PHE A 1074 -9.12 7.44 43.02
C PHE A 1074 -8.50 8.83 43.20
N GLU A 1075 -8.97 9.57 44.20
CA GLU A 1075 -8.25 10.71 44.75
C GLU A 1075 -7.40 10.27 45.95
N PHE A 1076 -6.11 10.62 45.95
CA PHE A 1076 -5.29 10.48 47.15
C PHE A 1076 -5.62 11.61 48.11
N LYS A 1077 -6.24 11.30 49.25
CA LYS A 1077 -6.36 12.25 50.37
C LYS A 1077 -4.95 12.64 50.82
N SER A 1078 -4.54 13.86 50.52
CA SER A 1078 -3.31 14.43 51.05
C SER A 1078 -3.41 14.57 52.57
N SER A 1079 -2.34 14.22 53.28
CA SER A 1079 -2.26 14.41 54.73
C SER A 1079 -1.95 15.89 55.07
N GLY A 1080 -2.79 16.79 54.59
CA GLY A 1080 -2.76 18.20 54.99
C GLY A 1080 -3.17 18.34 56.46
N THR A 1081 -2.33 19.02 57.25
CA THR A 1081 -2.62 19.31 58.66
C THR A 1081 -3.92 20.11 58.79
N ALA A 1082 -4.78 19.72 59.73
CA ALA A 1082 -6.06 20.38 59.96
C ALA A 1082 -5.88 21.80 60.53
N SER A 1083 -5.97 22.80 59.66
CA SER A 1083 -6.23 24.20 60.03
C SER A 1083 -7.73 24.48 59.85
N ALA A 1084 -8.48 24.48 60.94
CA ALA A 1084 -9.93 24.65 60.88
C ALA A 1084 -10.32 26.11 60.59
N LEU A 1085 -11.18 26.30 59.58
CA LEU A 1085 -12.08 27.46 59.50
C LEU A 1085 -13.38 27.03 58.80
N SER A 1086 -14.44 26.90 59.58
CA SER A 1086 -15.77 26.55 59.09
C SER A 1086 -16.55 27.80 58.70
N VAL A 1087 -16.97 27.91 57.44
CA VAL A 1087 -18.09 28.78 57.03
C VAL A 1087 -19.04 27.96 56.16
N SER A 1088 -20.34 28.03 56.46
CA SER A 1088 -21.38 27.15 55.92
C SER A 1088 -21.89 27.56 54.54
N SER A 1089 -22.35 26.57 53.78
CA SER A 1089 -22.91 26.69 52.42
C SER A 1089 -24.25 27.44 52.36
N SER A 1090 -24.23 28.78 52.44
CA SER A 1090 -25.46 29.60 52.48
C SER A 1090 -25.42 30.92 51.68
N LEU A 1091 -24.60 31.06 50.63
CA LEU A 1091 -24.48 32.36 49.93
C LEU A 1091 -24.13 32.32 48.43
N LEU A 1092 -24.93 31.62 47.62
CA LEU A 1092 -24.80 31.64 46.14
C LEU A 1092 -26.14 31.54 45.39
N MET A 1093 -27.19 32.18 45.94
CA MET A 1093 -28.57 32.15 45.42
C MET A 1093 -29.23 33.55 45.45
N LEU A 1094 -28.44 34.61 45.26
CA LEU A 1094 -28.91 36.00 45.42
C LEU A 1094 -28.06 37.03 44.63
N CYS A 1095 -27.71 36.72 43.38
CA CYS A 1095 -26.93 37.62 42.51
C CYS A 1095 -27.44 37.63 41.05
N SER A 1096 -28.77 37.57 40.87
CA SER A 1096 -29.45 37.54 39.56
C SER A 1096 -30.65 38.50 39.49
N LEU A 1097 -30.73 39.47 40.41
CA LEU A 1097 -31.71 40.55 40.47
C LEU A 1097 -31.00 41.84 40.89
N LEU A 1098 -31.48 42.98 40.38
CA LEU A 1098 -30.95 44.34 40.64
C LEU A 1098 -29.57 44.68 40.08
N CYS A 1099 -29.43 44.73 38.74
CA CYS A 1099 -28.55 45.72 38.12
C CYS A 1099 -29.06 46.17 36.72
N GLY A 1100 -30.04 47.06 36.73
CA GLY A 1100 -30.52 47.77 35.55
C GLY A 1100 -31.45 48.90 36.00
N VAL A 1101 -31.51 50.01 35.24
CA VAL A 1101 -32.31 51.23 35.52
C VAL A 1101 -31.78 51.98 36.77
N LEU A 1102 -31.26 53.22 36.73
CA LEU A 1102 -31.21 54.29 35.71
C LEU A 1102 -30.10 55.31 36.06
N ILE A 1103 -29.71 56.18 35.11
CA ILE A 1103 -29.70 57.66 35.23
C ILE A 1103 -29.45 58.27 33.82
N ILE A 1104 -29.85 59.53 33.61
CA ILE A 1104 -30.16 60.12 32.28
C ILE A 1104 -29.22 61.33 31.94
N PRO A 1105 -29.51 62.37 31.11
CA PRO A 1105 -28.60 62.71 30.00
C PRO A 1105 -28.08 64.17 30.01
N PHE A 1106 -27.67 64.63 28.81
CA PHE A 1106 -27.19 65.97 28.38
C PHE A 1106 -25.69 66.25 28.56
N GLY A 1107 -25.14 66.87 27.51
CA GLY A 1107 -23.73 67.08 27.21
C GLY A 1107 -23.55 67.16 25.70
#